data_AF-A0A6F8HBZ5-F1
#
_entry.id   AF-A0A6F8HBZ5-F1
#
_cell.length_a   1.000
_cell.length_b   1.000
_cell.length_c   1.000
_cell.angle_alpha   90.00
_cell.angle_beta   90.00
_cell.angle_gamma   90.00
#
_symmetry.space_group_name_H-M   'P 1'
#
loop_
_entity.id
_entity.type
_entity.pdbx_description
1 polymer ?
#
loop_
_entity_poly.entity_id
_entity_poly.type
_entity_poly.pdbx_seq_one_letter_code
_entity_poly.pdbx_strand_id
1 'polypeptide(L)'
;MANEGGGSVSETIRDDKSNTNPAIGDEKKTAAVNDVVNGTPTKSRSRSGSRHNLFCENTGRGSPERRGSSPVKYCKLKCYQTEKVTTDMLHLKSVEPVTCTPNGCKGSIMFPRVKKARTEPRPKEEVLVQAKAFMDEYFSSIRRLNTPAHQKRWQEVMQSIEKTGTYDLTKTELTFGAKTAWRNAPRCIGRIQWSKLQVFDCRHITSTREMFEAICNHIKYGTNKGNIRSAITIFPQRTDGKHDFRIWNAQIIRYAGYKNPDDTVTGDPVSVEFTEICQKIGWKGKGGMFDILPLVLQADGQDPEWYDIPPELVLEIAIKHPTFEWFEELGLKWFAFPGVSNLLFDCGGLEFTAAPFNGWYMGTEIGSRNLCDESRYNLAKVIGKRMNLDINRDSSLWKDRVLVETNLAILHSFQSHHVTISDHHTAAESFMKHFENEQRLRNGCPADWVWIVPPMSGSVTPVYHQEMLNYVLKPSYDYMVEPWKTHVWKKDREKCKQQGERPKRKFGFRDIARAVKFSAKLMGKALARRVKCTIMYGTETGKSERFAKTLCEIFKHAFDAKMMCMEDYDITDLEHEALVLMVTSTFGNGDPPENGWSFANALYEMKSQMAASEPKCQTTSYIRMSVSSETDITNKEEISDAQTLSMESGKLSNVRYSVFGLGSRAYPNFCAFGHYLNKVFSDLGAERVSPMIEGDELSAQEESFKEWANAVFKAACDTFCLQDDVNIQEATGALHGSDQSWSLGKYRLQEGAKDLDLCAGLSAIHAKHIAIATVVSRQQLQSPLSDRETILLILDTKGCTELSYLPGDHLGIYPPNDPKLVEIVLSRLHNAPPIDQLVKLEMLQERSPALGPSKSWTCFERFPPCTLRTAFTRYLDIMITPSKNLLQLFSVLATDDFDRERLDKLSKDAQAYEQWKQYNNPNLPEVLQEFPSLYVPPTLLMTQLPLLQQRFYSVSSSPKYHPGEIHLTIAIAKYVKPNGKIHNGVCTTWLNSCPVGEKIPCIVRAAPNFHMPEDDTRPIIMVGPGSGIAPFRSFWQQRKIDKEMLPEPRRGEKIGWGNITLYFGCRNRNIDNIYEAELEAYKKENVLQDVCYAFSREPGTKKTYVQHMLAKNSKMVSDAIVREGGHFYVCGDVQMASDVSNTIELILREEAHMTAECAKNYVLKLRDANRFHEDIFGVTVHRSTPTSHVPDKSAIQSNRNYSIPEVEENL
;
A
#
# COMPACT_ATOMS: atom_id res chain seq x y z
N MET A 1 -64.48 14.05 10.57
CA MET A 1 -65.44 13.61 9.53
C MET A 1 -65.62 14.76 8.54
N ALA A 2 -66.04 14.45 7.29
CA ALA A 2 -66.48 15.37 6.24
C ALA A 2 -65.47 16.44 5.72
N ASN A 3 -64.98 16.27 4.49
CA ASN A 3 -65.47 16.91 3.23
C ASN A 3 -66.46 18.11 3.36
N GLU A 4 -66.67 19.01 2.38
CA GLU A 4 -66.47 18.96 0.92
C GLU A 4 -66.54 20.38 0.27
N GLY A 5 -66.51 20.49 -1.07
CA GLY A 5 -67.16 21.60 -1.81
C GLY A 5 -66.29 22.41 -2.80
N GLY A 6 -66.74 22.56 -4.06
CA GLY A 6 -66.08 23.38 -5.09
C GLY A 6 -67.01 23.79 -6.26
N GLY A 7 -66.46 24.40 -7.34
CA GLY A 7 -67.15 24.79 -8.60
C GLY A 7 -66.95 26.27 -9.02
N SER A 8 -67.22 26.74 -10.26
CA SER A 8 -67.46 26.10 -11.60
C SER A 8 -67.68 27.16 -12.75
N VAL A 9 -67.66 26.76 -14.05
CA VAL A 9 -68.11 27.51 -15.31
C VAL A 9 -67.18 28.69 -15.78
N SER A 10 -67.05 29.26 -17.02
CA SER A 10 -67.66 29.30 -18.41
C SER A 10 -66.56 29.58 -19.54
N GLU A 11 -66.72 30.27 -20.71
CA GLU A 11 -67.32 30.03 -22.08
C GLU A 11 -66.75 31.09 -23.13
N THR A 12 -66.99 31.28 -24.47
CA THR A 12 -67.63 30.62 -25.67
C THR A 12 -67.22 31.30 -27.06
N ILE A 13 -67.45 30.61 -28.21
CA ILE A 13 -67.93 31.10 -29.58
C ILE A 13 -67.03 31.80 -30.69
N ARG A 14 -66.98 31.22 -31.94
CA ARG A 14 -67.32 31.75 -33.34
C ARG A 14 -66.42 31.55 -34.63
N ASP A 15 -67.00 30.91 -35.67
CA ASP A 15 -67.09 31.07 -37.18
C ASP A 15 -65.94 31.08 -38.28
N ASP A 16 -65.96 30.06 -39.18
CA ASP A 16 -66.27 30.06 -40.67
C ASP A 16 -65.25 30.14 -41.88
N LYS A 17 -65.60 29.43 -42.99
CA LYS A 17 -65.25 29.50 -44.47
C LYS A 17 -63.96 28.88 -45.14
N SER A 18 -63.89 28.90 -46.50
CA SER A 18 -63.31 27.85 -47.39
C SER A 18 -62.76 28.29 -48.79
N ASN A 19 -61.85 27.50 -49.45
CA ASN A 19 -61.78 27.27 -50.93
C ASN A 19 -60.75 26.18 -51.42
N THR A 20 -60.48 25.99 -52.73
CA THR A 20 -59.73 24.84 -53.36
C THR A 20 -58.76 25.15 -54.54
N ASN A 21 -57.79 24.23 -54.81
CA ASN A 21 -57.09 23.89 -56.11
C ASN A 21 -56.08 24.88 -56.80
N PRO A 22 -55.25 24.50 -57.83
CA PRO A 22 -54.50 23.23 -58.09
C PRO A 22 -53.13 23.28 -58.90
N ALA A 23 -52.48 22.10 -59.10
CA ALA A 23 -51.86 21.55 -60.35
C ALA A 23 -50.37 21.75 -60.85
N ILE A 24 -49.91 20.72 -61.62
CA ILE A 24 -48.80 20.55 -62.62
C ILE A 24 -47.32 20.52 -62.13
N GLY A 25 -46.39 19.64 -62.59
CA GLY A 25 -46.50 18.39 -63.39
C GLY A 25 -45.19 17.81 -64.01
N ASP A 26 -45.24 16.50 -64.34
CA ASP A 26 -44.65 15.75 -65.50
C ASP A 26 -43.23 15.12 -65.66
N GLU A 27 -43.29 13.81 -66.03
CA GLU A 27 -42.62 13.03 -67.12
C GLU A 27 -41.40 12.03 -67.00
N LYS A 28 -41.70 10.77 -67.41
CA LYS A 28 -40.90 9.73 -68.18
C LYS A 28 -39.69 9.03 -67.47
N LYS A 29 -39.35 7.73 -67.71
CA LYS A 29 -39.71 6.72 -68.76
C LYS A 29 -39.32 5.24 -68.37
N THR A 30 -40.11 4.23 -68.80
CA THR A 30 -39.81 2.82 -69.27
C THR A 30 -38.54 2.01 -68.88
N ALA A 31 -38.48 0.66 -68.85
CA ALA A 31 -39.43 -0.50 -68.84
C ALA A 31 -38.70 -1.90 -68.87
N ALA A 32 -39.43 -3.02 -68.70
CA ALA A 32 -39.15 -4.41 -69.18
C ALA A 32 -38.09 -5.32 -68.45
N VAL A 33 -38.11 -6.69 -68.45
CA VAL A 33 -39.13 -7.73 -68.81
C VAL A 33 -38.76 -9.19 -68.34
N ASN A 34 -39.78 -10.01 -67.99
CA ASN A 34 -39.96 -11.51 -68.08
C ASN A 34 -39.31 -12.66 -67.23
N ASP A 35 -40.22 -13.60 -66.83
CA ASP A 35 -40.25 -15.10 -66.94
C ASP A 35 -39.51 -16.13 -66.02
N VAL A 36 -39.92 -17.41 -65.87
CA VAL A 36 -41.16 -18.12 -65.34
C VAL A 36 -40.73 -19.53 -64.78
N VAL A 37 -41.55 -20.20 -63.94
CA VAL A 37 -41.87 -21.69 -63.88
C VAL A 37 -41.76 -22.42 -62.51
N ASN A 38 -42.94 -22.75 -61.95
CA ASN A 38 -43.43 -23.94 -61.18
C ASN A 38 -42.58 -24.76 -60.17
N GLY A 39 -43.19 -25.08 -59.02
CA GLY A 39 -42.88 -26.29 -58.21
C GLY A 39 -43.42 -26.31 -56.75
N THR A 40 -44.35 -27.23 -56.42
CA THR A 40 -44.85 -27.54 -55.05
C THR A 40 -44.90 -29.07 -54.84
N PRO A 41 -45.13 -29.64 -53.63
CA PRO A 41 -45.34 -29.08 -52.27
C PRO A 41 -44.25 -29.58 -51.27
N THR A 42 -44.34 -29.73 -49.93
CA THR A 42 -45.39 -29.67 -48.86
C THR A 42 -44.74 -29.51 -47.47
N LYS A 43 -45.48 -29.06 -46.42
CA LYS A 43 -45.24 -29.26 -44.94
C LYS A 43 -43.86 -28.79 -44.37
N SER A 44 -43.74 -27.97 -43.31
CA SER A 44 -44.67 -27.60 -42.23
C SER A 44 -44.13 -26.48 -41.28
N ARG A 45 -45.00 -25.99 -40.37
CA ARG A 45 -44.72 -25.25 -39.10
C ARG A 45 -43.98 -23.88 -39.10
N SER A 46 -44.82 -22.84 -39.24
CA SER A 46 -45.13 -21.80 -38.21
C SER A 46 -44.21 -20.61 -37.86
N ARG A 47 -44.79 -19.41 -38.09
CA ARG A 47 -44.88 -18.22 -37.19
C ARG A 47 -43.73 -17.17 -37.09
N SER A 48 -43.74 -16.24 -38.05
CA SER A 48 -44.15 -14.82 -37.90
C SER A 48 -43.73 -13.96 -36.68
N GLY A 49 -43.26 -12.73 -36.97
CA GLY A 49 -43.35 -11.58 -36.06
C GLY A 49 -43.02 -10.23 -36.75
N SER A 50 -43.83 -9.18 -36.56
CA SER A 50 -43.56 -7.82 -37.05
C SER A 50 -44.47 -6.75 -36.43
N ARG A 51 -43.88 -5.76 -35.72
CA ARG A 51 -44.37 -4.37 -35.48
C ARG A 51 -45.75 -4.21 -34.75
N HIS A 52 -46.13 -3.09 -34.13
CA HIS A 52 -45.58 -1.72 -33.97
C HIS A 52 -46.05 -1.11 -32.60
N ASN A 53 -45.42 -0.01 -32.18
CA ASN A 53 -45.91 1.07 -31.29
C ASN A 53 -46.32 0.79 -29.82
N LEU A 54 -46.04 1.77 -28.94
CA LEU A 54 -46.75 2.01 -27.67
C LEU A 54 -46.49 3.45 -27.17
N PHE A 55 -47.55 4.26 -27.06
CA PHE A 55 -47.50 5.61 -26.48
C PHE A 55 -47.74 5.58 -24.95
N CYS A 56 -47.67 6.75 -24.30
CA CYS A 56 -47.90 6.90 -22.86
C CYS A 56 -49.23 7.61 -22.59
N GLU A 57 -50.10 6.97 -21.79
CA GLU A 57 -51.33 7.56 -21.26
C GLU A 57 -51.31 7.55 -19.72
N ASN A 58 -51.79 8.63 -19.10
CA ASN A 58 -52.40 8.57 -17.77
C ASN A 58 -53.19 9.86 -17.48
N THR A 59 -54.52 9.77 -17.48
CA THR A 59 -55.44 10.82 -16.97
C THR A 59 -56.08 10.31 -15.68
N GLY A 60 -56.05 11.10 -14.60
CA GLY A 60 -56.31 10.61 -13.25
C GLY A 60 -57.73 10.80 -12.69
N ARG A 61 -57.83 10.55 -11.37
CA ARG A 61 -59.01 10.56 -10.47
C ARG A 61 -59.84 9.26 -10.46
N GLY A 62 -59.69 8.51 -9.36
CA GLY A 62 -60.49 7.33 -9.00
C GLY A 62 -59.98 6.74 -7.67
N SER A 63 -60.89 6.27 -6.82
CA SER A 63 -60.58 5.72 -5.49
C SER A 63 -59.92 4.32 -5.56
N PRO A 64 -59.20 3.86 -4.52
CA PRO A 64 -58.31 2.70 -4.63
C PRO A 64 -59.03 1.36 -4.46
N GLU A 65 -59.38 0.71 -5.58
CA GLU A 65 -59.65 -0.73 -5.62
C GLU A 65 -58.53 -1.51 -6.33
N ARG A 66 -58.37 -2.78 -5.93
CA ARG A 66 -57.20 -3.61 -6.28
C ARG A 66 -57.13 -3.91 -7.78
N ARG A 67 -56.21 -3.27 -8.49
CA ARG A 67 -55.70 -3.74 -9.79
C ARG A 67 -54.26 -4.21 -9.64
N GLY A 68 -53.91 -5.32 -10.29
CA GLY A 68 -52.59 -5.93 -10.19
C GLY A 68 -51.47 -5.00 -10.67
N SER A 69 -50.29 -5.13 -10.09
CA SER A 69 -49.12 -4.34 -10.48
C SER A 69 -48.75 -4.58 -11.94
N SER A 70 -48.84 -3.52 -12.75
CA SER A 70 -48.20 -3.51 -14.07
C SER A 70 -46.69 -3.76 -13.90
N PRO A 71 -46.06 -4.60 -14.75
CA PRO A 71 -44.66 -4.97 -14.57
C PRO A 71 -43.75 -3.74 -14.64
N VAL A 72 -42.74 -3.72 -13.77
CA VAL A 72 -41.76 -2.64 -13.65
C VAL A 72 -41.08 -2.41 -15.00
N LYS A 73 -41.36 -1.26 -15.63
CA LYS A 73 -40.83 -0.91 -16.96
C LYS A 73 -39.37 -0.49 -16.87
N TYR A 74 -38.49 -1.48 -17.04
CA TYR A 74 -37.08 -1.27 -17.29
C TYR A 74 -36.84 -0.52 -18.61
N CYS A 75 -35.80 0.30 -18.67
CA CYS A 75 -35.48 1.08 -19.88
C CYS A 75 -34.35 0.42 -20.66
N LYS A 76 -34.53 0.19 -21.96
CA LYS A 76 -33.46 -0.29 -22.84
C LYS A 76 -32.75 0.89 -23.49
N LEU A 77 -31.42 0.88 -23.46
CA LEU A 77 -30.56 1.93 -24.01
C LEU A 77 -29.60 1.31 -25.02
N LYS A 78 -29.68 1.76 -26.27
CA LYS A 78 -28.86 1.32 -27.40
C LYS A 78 -27.61 2.17 -27.56
N CYS A 79 -26.50 1.53 -27.91
CA CYS A 79 -25.37 2.20 -28.58
C CYS A 79 -25.52 2.02 -30.09
N TYR A 80 -25.70 3.11 -30.83
CA TYR A 80 -25.85 3.09 -32.29
C TYR A 80 -24.53 2.81 -33.05
N GLN A 81 -23.38 2.92 -32.37
CA GLN A 81 -22.07 2.62 -32.97
C GLN A 81 -21.72 1.12 -32.90
N THR A 82 -22.26 0.39 -31.92
CA THR A 82 -21.90 -1.02 -31.64
C THR A 82 -23.09 -1.98 -31.66
N GLU A 83 -24.30 -1.47 -31.94
CA GLU A 83 -25.60 -2.17 -31.80
C GLU A 83 -25.89 -2.74 -30.39
N LYS A 84 -24.98 -2.54 -29.43
CA LYS A 84 -25.07 -3.03 -28.04
C LYS A 84 -26.28 -2.42 -27.34
N VAL A 85 -27.18 -3.26 -26.84
CA VAL A 85 -28.32 -2.84 -26.01
C VAL A 85 -28.02 -3.16 -24.56
N THR A 86 -28.13 -2.16 -23.70
CA THR A 86 -28.06 -2.28 -22.23
C THR A 86 -29.42 -1.98 -21.61
N THR A 87 -29.61 -2.32 -20.33
CA THR A 87 -30.85 -2.06 -19.59
C THR A 87 -30.55 -1.24 -18.36
N ASP A 88 -31.14 -0.05 -18.27
CA ASP A 88 -31.12 0.74 -17.04
C ASP A 88 -32.30 0.36 -16.14
N MET A 89 -31.97 -0.01 -14.91
CA MET A 89 -32.82 -0.27 -13.77
C MET A 89 -32.61 0.78 -12.66
N LEU A 90 -31.45 1.45 -12.63
CA LEU A 90 -31.06 2.33 -11.53
C LEU A 90 -31.89 3.62 -11.49
N HIS A 91 -32.44 4.08 -12.62
CA HIS A 91 -33.40 5.19 -12.66
C HIS A 91 -34.65 4.94 -11.79
N LEU A 92 -34.99 3.67 -11.49
CA LEU A 92 -36.07 3.30 -10.57
C LEU A 92 -35.76 3.66 -9.10
N LYS A 93 -34.50 3.97 -8.77
CA LYS A 93 -34.09 4.56 -7.48
C LYS A 93 -34.08 6.10 -7.49
N SER A 94 -34.43 6.74 -8.61
CA SER A 94 -34.58 8.20 -8.66
C SER A 94 -35.71 8.63 -7.73
N VAL A 95 -35.38 9.41 -6.70
CA VAL A 95 -36.37 9.99 -5.77
C VAL A 95 -37.22 11.06 -6.48
N GLU A 96 -36.72 11.59 -7.61
CA GLU A 96 -37.39 12.61 -8.40
C GLU A 96 -37.98 12.03 -9.70
N PRO A 97 -39.20 12.43 -10.09
CA PRO A 97 -39.76 12.04 -11.39
C PRO A 97 -38.99 12.68 -12.53
N VAL A 98 -38.64 11.88 -13.55
CA VAL A 98 -38.00 12.36 -14.78
C VAL A 98 -38.86 13.46 -15.39
N THR A 99 -38.27 14.61 -15.68
CA THR A 99 -38.96 15.88 -16.00
C THR A 99 -39.80 15.87 -17.29
N CYS A 100 -39.71 14.82 -18.10
CA CYS A 100 -40.40 14.70 -19.37
C CYS A 100 -41.92 14.62 -19.19
N THR A 101 -42.64 15.32 -20.06
CA THR A 101 -44.11 15.34 -20.09
C THR A 101 -44.61 14.80 -21.42
N PRO A 102 -45.86 14.27 -21.52
CA PRO A 102 -46.43 13.85 -22.81
C PRO A 102 -46.35 14.94 -23.90
N ASN A 103 -46.44 16.21 -23.49
CA ASN A 103 -46.40 17.38 -24.37
C ASN A 103 -44.97 17.91 -24.63
N GLY A 104 -43.92 17.17 -24.25
CA GLY A 104 -42.53 17.56 -24.53
C GLY A 104 -41.48 16.94 -23.59
N CYS A 105 -40.35 16.53 -24.17
CA CYS A 105 -39.15 16.15 -23.44
C CYS A 105 -38.56 17.36 -22.71
N LYS A 106 -38.13 17.16 -21.45
CA LYS A 106 -37.42 18.15 -20.63
C LYS A 106 -36.18 17.57 -19.97
N GLY A 107 -35.73 16.40 -20.44
CA GLY A 107 -34.65 15.61 -19.84
C GLY A 107 -33.27 16.24 -20.01
N SER A 108 -33.01 16.93 -21.12
CA SER A 108 -31.74 17.62 -21.38
C SER A 108 -31.99 19.07 -21.75
N ILE A 109 -31.75 19.97 -20.80
CA ILE A 109 -31.85 21.44 -20.96
C ILE A 109 -30.53 22.02 -20.45
N MET A 110 -29.78 22.74 -21.29
CA MET A 110 -28.47 23.33 -20.93
C MET A 110 -28.46 23.94 -19.52
N PHE A 111 -29.34 24.91 -19.31
CA PHE A 111 -29.60 25.56 -18.02
C PHE A 111 -30.99 25.09 -17.52
N PRO A 112 -31.06 24.04 -16.69
CA PRO A 112 -32.32 23.59 -16.13
C PRO A 112 -32.86 24.67 -15.20
N ARG A 113 -34.19 24.77 -15.07
CA ARG A 113 -34.78 25.68 -14.09
C ARG A 113 -34.35 25.24 -12.69
N VAL A 114 -33.46 26.01 -12.09
CA VAL A 114 -33.06 25.86 -10.68
C VAL A 114 -34.35 25.78 -9.86
N LYS A 115 -34.52 24.68 -9.11
CA LYS A 115 -35.68 24.56 -8.23
C LYS A 115 -35.63 25.71 -7.23
N LYS A 116 -36.79 26.26 -6.83
CA LYS A 116 -36.82 27.10 -5.62
C LYS A 116 -36.33 26.22 -4.48
N ALA A 117 -35.07 26.40 -4.09
CA ALA A 117 -34.48 25.69 -2.98
C ALA A 117 -35.34 25.96 -1.75
N ARG A 118 -35.63 24.92 -0.95
CA ARG A 118 -36.17 25.16 0.39
C ARG A 118 -35.17 26.06 1.11
N THR A 119 -35.64 27.17 1.66
CA THR A 119 -34.87 27.97 2.61
C THR A 119 -34.92 27.34 3.98
N GLU A 120 -36.01 26.68 4.32
CA GLU A 120 -36.24 25.97 5.59
C GLU A 120 -35.65 24.55 5.56
N PRO A 121 -35.31 23.95 6.72
CA PRO A 121 -34.88 22.55 6.81
C PRO A 121 -35.94 21.55 6.35
N ARG A 122 -35.52 20.30 6.13
CA ARG A 122 -36.42 19.19 5.80
C ARG A 122 -37.21 18.75 7.05
N PRO A 123 -38.49 18.31 6.91
CA PRO A 123 -39.21 17.66 8.00
C PRO A 123 -38.45 16.44 8.51
N LYS A 124 -38.49 16.17 9.82
CA LYS A 124 -37.72 15.08 10.45
C LYS A 124 -38.06 13.70 9.85
N GLU A 125 -39.29 13.52 9.37
CA GLU A 125 -39.78 12.32 8.69
C GLU A 125 -39.07 12.11 7.34
N GLU A 126 -38.80 13.19 6.60
CA GLU A 126 -38.08 13.18 5.33
C GLU A 126 -36.57 12.92 5.57
N VAL A 127 -36.00 13.53 6.62
CA VAL A 127 -34.61 13.28 7.06
C VAL A 127 -34.45 11.81 7.45
N LEU A 128 -35.36 11.24 8.25
CA LEU A 128 -35.26 9.85 8.73
C LEU A 128 -35.29 8.83 7.58
N VAL A 129 -36.14 9.03 6.56
CA VAL A 129 -36.19 8.17 5.37
C VAL A 129 -34.88 8.23 4.58
N GLN A 130 -34.34 9.43 4.34
CA GLN A 130 -33.09 9.59 3.59
C GLN A 130 -31.86 9.11 4.38
N ALA A 131 -31.82 9.37 5.69
CA ALA A 131 -30.79 8.89 6.59
C ALA A 131 -30.75 7.36 6.61
N LYS A 132 -31.92 6.70 6.63
CA LYS A 132 -32.00 5.24 6.58
C LYS A 132 -31.42 4.69 5.27
N ALA A 133 -31.89 5.19 4.13
CA ALA A 133 -31.42 4.75 2.82
C ALA A 133 -29.89 4.94 2.65
N PHE A 134 -29.37 6.08 3.11
CA PHE A 134 -27.93 6.37 3.09
C PHE A 134 -27.12 5.45 4.02
N MET A 135 -27.60 5.21 5.24
CA MET A 135 -26.92 4.32 6.19
C MET A 135 -26.90 2.87 5.69
N ASP A 136 -28.01 2.38 5.10
CA ASP A 136 -28.04 1.06 4.47
C ASP A 136 -27.07 0.97 3.28
N GLU A 137 -26.96 2.00 2.43
CA GLU A 137 -26.00 2.03 1.32
C GLU A 137 -24.54 2.07 1.82
N TYR A 138 -24.23 2.92 2.80
CA TYR A 138 -22.90 3.01 3.42
C TYR A 138 -22.49 1.67 4.07
N PHE A 139 -23.32 1.12 4.96
CA PHE A 139 -23.01 -0.15 5.63
C PHE A 139 -23.02 -1.35 4.66
N SER A 140 -23.79 -1.30 3.57
CA SER A 140 -23.69 -2.28 2.48
C SER A 140 -22.34 -2.19 1.76
N SER A 141 -21.84 -0.99 1.45
CA SER A 141 -20.57 -0.80 0.75
C SER A 141 -19.37 -1.39 1.50
N ILE A 142 -19.35 -1.25 2.83
CA ILE A 142 -18.30 -1.82 3.72
C ILE A 142 -18.65 -3.24 4.21
N ARG A 143 -19.61 -3.93 3.59
CA ARG A 143 -20.06 -5.31 3.92
C ARG A 143 -20.50 -5.53 5.39
N ARG A 144 -20.89 -4.47 6.11
CA ARG A 144 -21.33 -4.51 7.52
C ARG A 144 -22.84 -4.21 7.70
N LEU A 145 -23.64 -4.31 6.63
CA LEU A 145 -25.10 -4.23 6.70
C LEU A 145 -25.66 -5.25 7.69
N ASN A 146 -26.72 -4.88 8.41
CA ASN A 146 -27.40 -5.67 9.46
C ASN A 146 -26.54 -6.12 10.67
N THR A 147 -25.24 -5.81 10.73
CA THR A 147 -24.38 -6.10 11.89
C THR A 147 -24.80 -5.31 13.15
N PRO A 148 -24.38 -5.72 14.37
CA PRO A 148 -24.61 -4.95 15.59
C PRO A 148 -24.07 -3.50 15.52
N ALA A 149 -22.96 -3.28 14.82
CA ALA A 149 -22.40 -1.95 14.60
C ALA A 149 -23.33 -1.06 13.75
N HIS A 150 -23.91 -1.61 12.67
CA HIS A 150 -24.94 -0.92 11.89
C HIS A 150 -26.19 -0.62 12.72
N GLN A 151 -26.70 -1.61 13.45
CA GLN A 151 -27.90 -1.46 14.29
C GLN A 151 -27.72 -0.37 15.36
N LYS A 152 -26.56 -0.35 16.04
CA LYS A 152 -26.21 0.70 17.01
C LYS A 152 -26.12 2.08 16.35
N ARG A 153 -25.37 2.21 15.26
CA ARG A 153 -25.21 3.50 14.57
C ARG A 153 -26.55 4.03 14.04
N TRP A 154 -27.43 3.16 13.57
CA TRP A 154 -28.79 3.53 13.17
C TRP A 154 -29.65 4.02 14.34
N GLN A 155 -29.55 3.38 15.52
CA GLN A 155 -30.23 3.87 16.73
C GLN A 155 -29.73 5.25 17.18
N GLU A 156 -28.40 5.49 17.15
CA GLU A 156 -27.80 6.80 17.44
C GLU A 156 -28.36 7.89 16.50
N VAL A 157 -28.44 7.60 15.19
CA VAL A 157 -28.97 8.52 14.17
C VAL A 157 -30.46 8.79 14.38
N MET A 158 -31.29 7.76 14.62
CA MET A 158 -32.72 7.93 14.93
C MET A 158 -32.94 8.81 16.17
N GLN A 159 -32.18 8.57 17.25
CA GLN A 159 -32.30 9.34 18.49
C GLN A 159 -31.90 10.82 18.30
N SER A 160 -30.88 11.09 17.48
CA SER A 160 -30.51 12.45 17.11
C SER A 160 -31.62 13.16 16.33
N ILE A 161 -32.17 12.51 15.30
CA ILE A 161 -33.22 13.09 14.45
C ILE A 161 -34.48 13.36 15.26
N GLU A 162 -34.90 12.45 16.14
CA GLU A 162 -36.10 12.66 16.97
C GLU A 162 -35.91 13.76 18.02
N LYS A 163 -34.68 13.93 18.55
CA LYS A 163 -34.35 14.97 19.54
C LYS A 163 -34.16 16.37 18.93
N THR A 164 -33.63 16.46 17.71
CA THR A 164 -33.11 17.74 17.14
C THR A 164 -33.60 18.06 15.73
N GLY A 165 -34.32 17.15 15.07
CA GLY A 165 -34.65 17.21 13.66
C GLY A 165 -33.51 16.83 12.71
N THR A 166 -32.28 16.61 13.21
CA THR A 166 -31.08 16.42 12.40
C THR A 166 -30.07 15.44 13.04
N TYR A 167 -28.95 15.19 12.39
CA TYR A 167 -27.85 14.38 12.92
C TYR A 167 -26.50 14.72 12.28
N ASP A 168 -25.41 14.25 12.88
CA ASP A 168 -24.06 14.38 12.37
C ASP A 168 -23.57 13.11 11.66
N LEU A 169 -23.05 13.28 10.44
CA LEU A 169 -22.25 12.25 9.75
C LEU A 169 -20.88 12.09 10.42
N THR A 170 -20.43 10.85 10.58
CA THR A 170 -19.01 10.57 10.90
C THR A 170 -18.10 10.95 9.71
N LYS A 171 -16.79 11.08 9.93
CA LYS A 171 -15.85 11.44 8.86
C LYS A 171 -15.88 10.44 7.69
N THR A 172 -16.05 9.14 7.97
CA THR A 172 -16.11 8.09 6.93
C THR A 172 -17.45 8.13 6.19
N GLU A 173 -18.57 8.32 6.89
CA GLU A 173 -19.89 8.57 6.28
C GLU A 173 -19.86 9.80 5.36
N LEU A 174 -19.33 10.94 5.82
CA LEU A 174 -19.20 12.17 5.03
C LEU A 174 -18.32 11.95 3.78
N THR A 175 -17.20 11.25 3.93
CA THR A 175 -16.28 10.94 2.83
C THR A 175 -16.93 10.03 1.79
N PHE A 176 -17.65 8.99 2.23
CA PHE A 176 -18.43 8.12 1.35
C PHE A 176 -19.54 8.91 0.63
N GLY A 177 -20.29 9.74 1.36
CA GLY A 177 -21.36 10.56 0.81
C GLY A 177 -20.89 11.48 -0.32
N ALA A 178 -19.78 12.21 -0.10
CA ALA A 178 -19.22 13.10 -1.12
C ALA A 178 -18.71 12.34 -2.35
N LYS A 179 -17.98 11.22 -2.16
CA LYS A 179 -17.51 10.37 -3.26
C LYS A 179 -18.68 9.81 -4.08
N THR A 180 -19.73 9.33 -3.41
CA THR A 180 -20.94 8.80 -4.07
C THR A 180 -21.76 9.91 -4.75
N ALA A 181 -21.82 11.13 -4.20
CA ALA A 181 -22.44 12.27 -4.87
C ALA A 181 -21.74 12.62 -6.20
N TRP A 182 -20.41 12.59 -6.27
CA TRP A 182 -19.70 12.79 -7.53
C TRP A 182 -19.95 11.64 -8.51
N ARG A 183 -19.91 10.39 -8.04
CA ARG A 183 -20.25 9.18 -8.83
C ARG A 183 -21.65 9.26 -9.45
N ASN A 184 -22.60 9.89 -8.75
CA ASN A 184 -23.99 10.05 -9.17
C ASN A 184 -24.24 11.28 -10.07
N ALA A 185 -23.27 12.20 -10.22
CA ALA A 185 -23.51 13.51 -10.83
C ALA A 185 -23.70 13.44 -12.36
N PRO A 186 -24.92 13.62 -12.92
CA PRO A 186 -25.23 13.31 -14.32
C PRO A 186 -24.54 14.21 -15.35
N ARG A 187 -23.96 15.33 -14.91
CA ARG A 187 -23.37 16.39 -15.75
C ARG A 187 -21.84 16.46 -15.71
N CYS A 188 -21.17 15.53 -15.02
CA CYS A 188 -19.71 15.48 -14.99
C CYS A 188 -19.19 14.33 -15.86
N ILE A 189 -18.48 14.66 -16.94
CA ILE A 189 -17.84 13.69 -17.85
C ILE A 189 -16.64 13.00 -17.18
N GLY A 190 -15.75 13.77 -16.54
CA GLY A 190 -14.50 13.31 -15.92
C GLY A 190 -14.64 12.57 -14.58
N ARG A 191 -15.82 12.02 -14.26
CA ARG A 191 -16.13 11.45 -12.94
C ARG A 191 -15.67 10.00 -12.71
N ILE A 192 -14.86 9.41 -13.61
CA ILE A 192 -14.36 8.03 -13.41
C ILE A 192 -13.54 7.92 -12.11
N GLN A 193 -12.78 8.97 -11.78
CA GLN A 193 -11.92 9.03 -10.58
C GLN A 193 -12.68 9.45 -9.30
N TRP A 194 -14.00 9.25 -9.23
CA TRP A 194 -14.83 9.60 -8.06
C TRP A 194 -14.31 9.02 -6.74
N SER A 195 -13.68 7.85 -6.79
CA SER A 195 -13.05 7.18 -5.65
C SER A 195 -11.79 7.90 -5.12
N LYS A 196 -11.10 8.68 -5.96
CA LYS A 196 -9.85 9.42 -5.63
C LYS A 196 -10.11 10.82 -5.02
N LEU A 197 -11.37 11.26 -4.89
CA LEU A 197 -11.72 12.59 -4.37
C LEU A 197 -11.20 12.83 -2.93
N GLN A 198 -10.42 13.90 -2.74
CA GLN A 198 -10.00 14.34 -1.41
C GLN A 198 -11.11 15.14 -0.72
N VAL A 199 -11.42 14.81 0.54
CA VAL A 199 -12.50 15.46 1.32
C VAL A 199 -11.93 16.21 2.53
N PHE A 200 -12.13 17.53 2.56
CA PHE A 200 -11.81 18.39 3.71
C PHE A 200 -13.07 18.64 4.54
N ASP A 201 -13.16 17.99 5.69
CA ASP A 201 -14.23 18.20 6.67
C ASP A 201 -13.98 19.51 7.45
N CYS A 202 -14.76 20.53 7.11
CA CYS A 202 -14.70 21.90 7.63
C CYS A 202 -15.98 22.30 8.39
N ARG A 203 -16.79 21.32 8.84
CA ARG A 203 -18.03 21.53 9.60
C ARG A 203 -17.86 22.14 11.00
N HIS A 204 -16.61 22.41 11.41
CA HIS A 204 -16.24 23.06 12.67
C HIS A 204 -15.96 24.57 12.52
N ILE A 205 -16.02 25.10 11.29
CA ILE A 205 -15.75 26.51 10.98
C ILE A 205 -16.95 27.39 11.33
N THR A 206 -16.70 28.56 11.91
CA THR A 206 -17.75 29.46 12.43
C THR A 206 -17.81 30.81 11.72
N SER A 207 -16.74 31.21 11.03
CA SER A 207 -16.60 32.57 10.48
C SER A 207 -16.24 32.61 8.99
N THR A 208 -16.61 33.70 8.33
CA THR A 208 -16.26 34.04 6.93
C THR A 208 -14.74 34.00 6.68
N ARG A 209 -13.95 34.44 7.66
CA ARG A 209 -12.49 34.41 7.63
C ARG A 209 -11.95 32.98 7.62
N GLU A 210 -12.45 32.12 8.50
CA GLU A 210 -12.06 30.71 8.52
C GLU A 210 -12.46 30.00 7.23
N MET A 211 -13.64 30.32 6.66
CA MET A 211 -14.02 29.87 5.32
C MET A 211 -13.00 30.30 4.26
N PHE A 212 -12.57 31.57 4.27
CA PHE A 212 -11.56 32.07 3.34
C PHE A 212 -10.21 31.36 3.48
N GLU A 213 -9.73 31.15 4.71
CA GLU A 213 -8.48 30.41 4.96
C GLU A 213 -8.59 28.94 4.49
N ALA A 214 -9.74 28.29 4.70
CA ALA A 214 -10.01 26.94 4.20
C ALA A 214 -10.12 26.86 2.66
N ILE A 215 -10.71 27.87 2.01
CA ILE A 215 -10.79 27.95 0.54
C ILE A 215 -9.41 28.22 -0.08
N CYS A 216 -8.57 29.07 0.55
CA CYS A 216 -7.18 29.27 0.11
C CYS A 216 -6.38 27.96 0.14
N ASN A 217 -6.56 27.15 1.19
CA ASN A 217 -5.93 25.83 1.28
C ASN A 217 -6.47 24.84 0.24
N HIS A 218 -7.78 24.88 -0.06
CA HIS A 218 -8.40 24.11 -1.13
C HIS A 218 -7.80 24.46 -2.51
N ILE A 219 -7.63 25.76 -2.82
CA ILE A 219 -6.96 26.21 -4.06
C ILE A 219 -5.50 25.72 -4.09
N LYS A 220 -4.72 25.88 -3.00
CA LYS A 220 -3.31 25.44 -2.95
C LYS A 220 -3.19 23.93 -3.19
N TYR A 221 -4.01 23.13 -2.51
CA TYR A 221 -4.01 21.66 -2.64
C TYR A 221 -4.47 21.21 -4.03
N GLY A 222 -5.55 21.79 -4.56
CA GLY A 222 -6.13 21.39 -5.83
C GLY A 222 -5.31 21.86 -7.04
N THR A 223 -4.61 22.99 -6.94
CA THR A 223 -3.74 23.51 -8.02
C THR A 223 -2.40 22.78 -8.11
N ASN A 224 -1.81 22.40 -6.97
CA ASN A 224 -0.66 21.48 -6.88
C ASN A 224 0.46 21.71 -7.94
N LYS A 225 0.96 22.95 -8.05
CA LYS A 225 2.01 23.38 -9.01
C LYS A 225 1.70 23.05 -10.49
N GLY A 226 0.42 22.91 -10.86
CA GLY A 226 -0.04 22.56 -12.21
C GLY A 226 -0.62 21.15 -12.31
N ASN A 227 -0.16 20.19 -11.50
CA ASN A 227 -0.68 18.82 -11.52
C ASN A 227 -1.98 18.71 -10.71
N ILE A 228 -3.09 19.17 -11.31
CA ILE A 228 -4.39 19.39 -10.66
C ILE A 228 -4.89 18.14 -9.91
N ARG A 229 -5.32 18.31 -8.65
CA ARG A 229 -5.88 17.28 -7.77
C ARG A 229 -7.36 17.54 -7.50
N SER A 230 -8.23 16.55 -7.61
CA SER A 230 -9.67 16.69 -7.32
C SER A 230 -9.93 16.73 -5.81
N ALA A 231 -10.57 17.79 -5.32
CA ALA A 231 -10.92 17.97 -3.91
C ALA A 231 -12.33 18.55 -3.70
N ILE A 232 -12.88 18.34 -2.51
CA ILE A 232 -14.07 19.03 -1.99
C ILE A 232 -13.82 19.50 -0.55
N THR A 233 -14.26 20.71 -0.22
CA THR A 233 -14.28 21.22 1.17
C THR A 233 -15.72 21.41 1.61
N ILE A 234 -16.09 20.85 2.76
CA ILE A 234 -17.48 20.80 3.23
C ILE A 234 -17.60 21.61 4.51
N PHE A 235 -18.32 22.73 4.45
CA PHE A 235 -18.63 23.62 5.58
C PHE A 235 -19.85 23.12 6.37
N PRO A 236 -20.27 23.76 7.48
CA PRO A 236 -21.41 23.29 8.29
C PRO A 236 -22.70 23.06 7.48
N GLN A 237 -23.48 22.07 7.91
CA GLN A 237 -24.82 21.80 7.35
C GLN A 237 -25.83 22.87 7.76
N ARG A 238 -26.87 23.04 6.95
CA ARG A 238 -28.06 23.81 7.29
C ARG A 238 -28.72 23.27 8.57
N THR A 239 -29.03 24.17 9.48
CA THR A 239 -29.68 23.89 10.77
C THR A 239 -31.12 24.39 10.82
N ASP A 240 -31.34 25.69 10.62
CA ASP A 240 -32.67 26.35 10.70
C ASP A 240 -33.05 27.15 9.45
N GLY A 241 -32.19 27.14 8.42
CA GLY A 241 -32.40 27.91 7.17
C GLY A 241 -32.01 29.39 7.23
N LYS A 242 -31.68 29.91 8.41
CA LYS A 242 -31.19 31.28 8.61
C LYS A 242 -29.67 31.28 8.70
N HIS A 243 -29.09 30.34 9.44
CA HIS A 243 -27.65 30.26 9.71
C HIS A 243 -26.86 29.48 8.63
N ASP A 244 -27.32 29.55 7.36
CA ASP A 244 -26.65 28.92 6.22
C ASP A 244 -25.21 29.44 6.04
N PHE A 245 -24.28 28.54 5.72
CA PHE A 245 -22.94 28.87 5.23
C PHE A 245 -22.99 28.85 3.70
N ARG A 246 -22.55 29.94 3.04
CA ARG A 246 -22.66 30.09 1.58
C ARG A 246 -21.43 30.74 0.97
N ILE A 247 -21.04 30.26 -0.21
CA ILE A 247 -20.14 30.95 -1.12
C ILE A 247 -21.03 31.57 -2.20
N TRP A 248 -20.95 32.89 -2.39
CA TRP A 248 -21.80 33.57 -3.37
C TRP A 248 -21.27 33.42 -4.80
N ASN A 249 -19.96 33.24 -4.97
CA ASN A 249 -19.34 32.98 -6.26
C ASN A 249 -19.80 31.63 -6.85
N ALA A 250 -20.10 31.58 -8.15
CA ALA A 250 -20.40 30.32 -8.85
C ALA A 250 -19.16 29.41 -9.00
N GLN A 251 -17.98 30.02 -9.12
CA GLN A 251 -16.68 29.36 -9.08
C GLN A 251 -15.73 30.12 -8.15
N ILE A 252 -14.86 29.40 -7.45
CA ILE A 252 -13.92 29.91 -6.46
C ILE A 252 -12.99 30.96 -7.08
N ILE A 253 -12.51 30.70 -8.29
CA ILE A 253 -11.78 31.64 -9.13
C ILE A 253 -12.66 31.94 -10.34
N ARG A 254 -12.84 33.23 -10.67
CA ARG A 254 -13.61 33.67 -11.84
C ARG A 254 -13.20 35.07 -12.26
N TYR A 255 -13.27 35.35 -13.56
CA TYR A 255 -13.08 36.70 -14.11
C TYR A 255 -14.33 37.56 -13.94
N ALA A 256 -14.14 38.86 -13.70
CA ALA A 256 -15.20 39.86 -13.63
C ALA A 256 -15.76 40.21 -15.03
N GLY A 257 -16.94 40.79 -15.06
CA GLY A 257 -17.56 41.35 -16.26
C GLY A 257 -18.07 42.76 -16.01
N TYR A 258 -17.57 43.73 -16.78
CA TYR A 258 -17.93 45.14 -16.66
C TYR A 258 -18.79 45.57 -17.84
N LYS A 259 -20.02 45.98 -17.57
CA LYS A 259 -20.89 46.55 -18.60
C LYS A 259 -20.45 47.97 -18.94
N ASN A 260 -20.17 48.20 -20.22
CA ASN A 260 -19.74 49.48 -20.78
C ASN A 260 -20.97 50.37 -21.11
N PRO A 261 -20.80 51.69 -21.33
CA PRO A 261 -21.91 52.60 -21.64
C PRO A 261 -22.61 52.36 -22.99
N ASP A 262 -22.01 51.58 -23.88
CA ASP A 262 -22.50 51.20 -25.22
C ASP A 262 -23.14 49.80 -25.23
N ASP A 263 -23.60 49.32 -24.07
CA ASP A 263 -24.10 47.96 -23.81
C ASP A 263 -23.10 46.80 -24.06
N THR A 264 -21.86 47.07 -24.50
CA THR A 264 -20.82 46.04 -24.60
C THR A 264 -20.30 45.61 -23.22
N VAL A 265 -19.53 44.52 -23.15
CA VAL A 265 -18.94 44.02 -21.90
C VAL A 265 -17.43 43.86 -22.01
N THR A 266 -16.71 44.41 -21.04
CA THR A 266 -15.29 44.15 -20.82
C THR A 266 -15.13 43.01 -19.80
N GLY A 267 -14.59 41.87 -20.21
CA GLY A 267 -14.43 40.68 -19.35
C GLY A 267 -15.50 39.61 -19.59
N ASP A 268 -15.84 38.81 -18.58
CA ASP A 268 -16.75 37.67 -18.72
C ASP A 268 -18.24 38.08 -18.60
N PRO A 269 -19.06 37.99 -19.68
CA PRO A 269 -20.44 38.49 -19.64
C PRO A 269 -21.35 37.77 -18.64
N VAL A 270 -21.12 36.49 -18.35
CA VAL A 270 -21.93 35.75 -17.36
C VAL A 270 -21.66 36.18 -15.92
N SER A 271 -20.59 36.97 -15.70
CA SER A 271 -20.22 37.48 -14.38
C SER A 271 -20.66 38.93 -14.13
N VAL A 272 -21.34 39.59 -15.07
CA VAL A 272 -21.76 41.01 -14.93
C VAL A 272 -22.68 41.25 -13.72
N GLU A 273 -23.76 40.47 -13.57
CA GLU A 273 -24.71 40.61 -12.43
C GLU A 273 -23.96 40.53 -11.08
N PHE A 274 -23.05 39.56 -10.95
CA PHE A 274 -22.28 39.35 -9.73
C PHE A 274 -21.15 40.38 -9.54
N THR A 275 -20.58 40.90 -10.63
CA THR A 275 -19.58 41.98 -10.59
C THR A 275 -20.20 43.28 -10.07
N GLU A 276 -21.41 43.63 -10.53
CA GLU A 276 -22.17 44.74 -9.96
C GLU A 276 -22.46 44.54 -8.47
N ILE A 277 -22.76 43.31 -8.04
CA ILE A 277 -23.02 42.99 -6.62
C ILE A 277 -21.75 43.18 -5.79
N CYS A 278 -20.60 42.70 -6.27
CA CYS A 278 -19.30 42.96 -5.66
C CYS A 278 -19.03 44.47 -5.50
N GLN A 279 -19.33 45.27 -6.54
CA GLN A 279 -19.24 46.73 -6.47
C GLN A 279 -20.22 47.35 -5.46
N LYS A 280 -21.47 46.86 -5.40
CA LYS A 280 -22.51 47.30 -4.44
C LYS A 280 -22.17 46.95 -2.98
N ILE A 281 -21.29 45.98 -2.73
CA ILE A 281 -20.72 45.69 -1.39
C ILE A 281 -19.34 46.33 -1.16
N GLY A 282 -18.86 47.16 -2.09
CA GLY A 282 -17.68 48.03 -1.91
C GLY A 282 -16.37 47.51 -2.50
N TRP A 283 -16.37 46.38 -3.22
CA TRP A 283 -15.21 45.93 -3.98
C TRP A 283 -14.93 46.87 -5.17
N LYS A 284 -13.66 46.95 -5.58
CA LYS A 284 -13.21 47.74 -6.74
C LYS A 284 -12.14 46.97 -7.51
N GLY A 285 -12.57 46.33 -8.59
CA GLY A 285 -11.65 45.72 -9.56
C GLY A 285 -10.91 46.75 -10.42
N LYS A 286 -10.03 46.22 -11.27
CA LYS A 286 -9.12 46.94 -12.17
C LYS A 286 -9.77 47.32 -13.51
N GLY A 287 -10.92 46.74 -13.86
CA GLY A 287 -11.64 47.03 -15.10
C GLY A 287 -11.10 46.30 -16.35
N GLY A 288 -10.23 45.30 -16.19
CA GLY A 288 -9.61 44.56 -17.29
C GLY A 288 -10.40 43.31 -17.71
N MET A 289 -10.15 42.84 -18.94
CA MET A 289 -10.75 41.63 -19.54
C MET A 289 -10.57 40.35 -18.70
N PHE A 290 -9.48 40.27 -17.94
CA PHE A 290 -9.13 39.13 -17.10
C PHE A 290 -8.78 39.59 -15.68
N ASP A 291 -9.69 40.35 -15.06
CA ASP A 291 -9.59 40.76 -13.66
C ASP A 291 -10.33 39.76 -12.75
N ILE A 292 -9.72 39.34 -11.65
CA ILE A 292 -10.23 38.27 -10.78
C ILE A 292 -11.25 38.83 -9.78
N LEU A 293 -12.41 38.19 -9.68
CA LEU A 293 -13.45 38.50 -8.69
C LEU A 293 -13.00 38.15 -7.26
N PRO A 294 -13.48 38.89 -6.24
CA PRO A 294 -13.24 38.56 -4.85
C PRO A 294 -14.08 37.33 -4.45
N LEU A 295 -13.63 36.59 -3.44
CA LEU A 295 -14.47 35.59 -2.78
C LEU A 295 -15.46 36.30 -1.86
N VAL A 296 -16.76 36.18 -2.17
CA VAL A 296 -17.86 36.72 -1.37
C VAL A 296 -18.45 35.58 -0.54
N LEU A 297 -18.29 35.67 0.78
CA LEU A 297 -18.50 34.57 1.73
C LEU A 297 -19.50 34.97 2.80
N GLN A 298 -20.32 34.01 3.22
CA GLN A 298 -21.34 34.15 4.23
C GLN A 298 -21.26 32.97 5.20
N ALA A 299 -21.09 33.27 6.48
CA ALA A 299 -21.14 32.30 7.58
C ALA A 299 -22.31 32.66 8.51
N ASP A 300 -22.87 31.66 9.20
CA ASP A 300 -23.82 31.85 10.31
C ASP A 300 -24.96 32.84 10.02
N GLY A 301 -25.47 32.86 8.77
CA GLY A 301 -26.58 33.75 8.40
C GLY A 301 -26.31 35.25 8.53
N GLN A 302 -25.03 35.67 8.55
CA GLN A 302 -24.65 37.08 8.60
C GLN A 302 -24.75 37.74 7.20
N ASP A 303 -24.60 39.07 7.13
CA ASP A 303 -24.39 39.73 5.83
C ASP A 303 -23.03 39.29 5.24
N PRO A 304 -22.89 39.19 3.90
CA PRO A 304 -21.68 38.67 3.28
C PRO A 304 -20.48 39.62 3.40
N GLU A 305 -19.29 39.03 3.52
CA GLU A 305 -17.99 39.71 3.45
C GLU A 305 -17.25 39.32 2.17
N TRP A 306 -16.39 40.20 1.66
CA TRP A 306 -15.61 39.95 0.45
C TRP A 306 -14.10 39.95 0.73
N TYR A 307 -13.39 39.06 0.06
CA TYR A 307 -11.95 38.82 0.24
C TYR A 307 -11.25 38.74 -1.12
N ASP A 308 -10.23 39.57 -1.35
CA ASP A 308 -9.38 39.47 -2.54
C ASP A 308 -8.54 38.17 -2.44
N ILE A 309 -8.54 37.33 -3.49
CA ILE A 309 -7.74 36.10 -3.55
C ILE A 309 -6.25 36.48 -3.65
N PRO A 310 -5.33 35.89 -2.87
CA PRO A 310 -3.90 36.14 -3.01
C PRO A 310 -3.41 35.74 -4.42
N PRO A 311 -2.77 36.64 -5.20
CA PRO A 311 -2.37 36.36 -6.57
C PRO A 311 -1.48 35.11 -6.72
N GLU A 312 -0.67 34.80 -5.71
CA GLU A 312 0.19 33.61 -5.65
C GLU A 312 -0.57 32.27 -5.59
N LEU A 313 -1.89 32.29 -5.35
CA LEU A 313 -2.77 31.11 -5.44
C LEU A 313 -3.49 31.01 -6.80
N VAL A 314 -3.42 32.05 -7.64
CA VAL A 314 -4.12 32.09 -8.94
C VAL A 314 -3.13 31.79 -10.07
N LEU A 315 -2.95 30.51 -10.38
CA LEU A 315 -2.15 30.09 -11.54
C LEU A 315 -2.89 30.43 -12.83
N GLU A 316 -2.56 31.57 -13.44
CA GLU A 316 -3.00 31.96 -14.77
C GLU A 316 -2.01 31.50 -15.85
N ILE A 317 -2.54 30.98 -16.97
CA ILE A 317 -1.79 30.46 -18.10
C ILE A 317 -2.04 31.38 -19.29
N ALA A 318 -0.98 31.96 -19.87
CA ALA A 318 -1.07 32.72 -21.11
C ALA A 318 -1.30 31.75 -22.30
N ILE A 319 -2.24 32.11 -23.18
CA ILE A 319 -2.66 31.25 -24.30
C ILE A 319 -1.89 31.60 -25.57
N LYS A 320 -1.12 30.63 -26.07
CA LYS A 320 -0.32 30.69 -27.31
C LYS A 320 -0.60 29.50 -28.22
N HIS A 321 -0.65 29.73 -29.52
CA HIS A 321 -0.84 28.67 -30.51
C HIS A 321 0.51 28.08 -30.95
N PRO A 322 0.65 26.76 -31.20
CA PRO A 322 1.90 26.19 -31.69
C PRO A 322 2.31 26.68 -33.09
N THR A 323 1.34 27.13 -33.90
CA THR A 323 1.55 27.49 -35.33
C THR A 323 1.23 28.96 -35.65
N PHE A 324 0.63 29.70 -34.72
CA PHE A 324 0.16 31.08 -34.95
C PHE A 324 0.72 32.01 -33.87
N GLU A 325 1.88 32.61 -34.13
CA GLU A 325 2.56 33.50 -33.18
C GLU A 325 1.68 34.69 -32.74
N TRP A 326 0.87 35.24 -33.66
CA TRP A 326 -0.07 36.32 -33.38
C TRP A 326 -1.14 36.00 -32.33
N PHE A 327 -1.32 34.72 -31.95
CA PHE A 327 -2.29 34.33 -30.92
C PHE A 327 -1.89 34.88 -29.53
N GLU A 328 -0.58 35.03 -29.28
CA GLU A 328 -0.07 35.63 -28.04
C GLU A 328 -0.35 37.15 -27.97
N GLU A 329 -0.38 37.85 -29.13
CA GLU A 329 -0.78 39.26 -29.21
C GLU A 329 -2.22 39.52 -28.77
N LEU A 330 -3.09 38.49 -28.73
CA LEU A 330 -4.46 38.63 -28.24
C LEU A 330 -4.51 38.78 -26.70
N GLY A 331 -3.40 38.59 -25.99
CA GLY A 331 -3.32 38.77 -24.53
C GLY A 331 -4.22 37.81 -23.73
N LEU A 332 -4.65 36.71 -24.35
CA LEU A 332 -5.59 35.75 -23.76
C LEU A 332 -4.90 34.95 -22.65
N LYS A 333 -5.61 34.77 -21.53
CA LYS A 333 -5.16 33.89 -20.44
C LYS A 333 -6.34 33.19 -19.78
N TRP A 334 -6.07 32.09 -19.09
CA TRP A 334 -7.08 31.38 -18.30
C TRP A 334 -6.48 30.83 -17.01
N PHE A 335 -7.26 30.77 -15.93
CA PHE A 335 -6.83 30.20 -14.66
C PHE A 335 -6.90 28.66 -14.68
N ALA A 336 -5.88 28.00 -14.12
CA ALA A 336 -5.71 26.55 -14.16
C ALA A 336 -6.77 25.74 -13.38
N PHE A 337 -7.46 26.38 -12.43
CA PHE A 337 -8.15 25.70 -11.34
C PHE A 337 -9.70 25.76 -11.43
N PRO A 338 -10.39 24.67 -11.81
CA PRO A 338 -11.85 24.65 -12.06
C PRO A 338 -12.68 24.41 -10.78
N GLY A 339 -12.49 25.22 -9.73
CA GLY A 339 -13.26 25.11 -8.49
C GLY A 339 -14.69 25.67 -8.62
N VAL A 340 -15.71 24.80 -8.55
CA VAL A 340 -17.15 25.15 -8.56
C VAL A 340 -17.68 25.26 -7.12
N SER A 341 -18.54 26.25 -6.86
CA SER A 341 -18.98 26.58 -5.49
C SER A 341 -20.48 26.88 -5.30
N ASN A 342 -21.29 26.87 -6.37
CA ASN A 342 -22.76 27.04 -6.29
C ASN A 342 -23.57 25.73 -6.19
N LEU A 343 -22.92 24.63 -5.80
CA LEU A 343 -23.56 23.32 -5.64
C LEU A 343 -23.85 23.03 -4.16
N LEU A 344 -25.10 22.68 -3.88
CA LEU A 344 -25.53 22.06 -2.63
C LEU A 344 -25.05 20.62 -2.62
N PHE A 345 -24.33 20.20 -1.57
CA PHE A 345 -24.10 18.78 -1.33
C PHE A 345 -25.23 18.23 -0.44
N ASP A 346 -25.91 17.18 -0.91
CA ASP A 346 -27.06 16.57 -0.27
C ASP A 346 -26.75 15.11 0.06
N CYS A 347 -26.78 14.76 1.35
CA CYS A 347 -26.34 13.46 1.85
C CYS A 347 -27.16 13.01 3.05
N GLY A 348 -27.88 11.90 2.92
CA GLY A 348 -28.64 11.29 4.03
C GLY A 348 -29.74 12.17 4.63
N GLY A 349 -30.27 13.13 3.87
CA GLY A 349 -31.24 14.11 4.37
C GLY A 349 -30.63 15.41 4.88
N LEU A 350 -29.30 15.53 4.89
CA LEU A 350 -28.55 16.71 5.35
C LEU A 350 -28.13 17.58 4.15
N GLU A 351 -28.24 18.90 4.33
CA GLU A 351 -28.03 19.91 3.28
C GLU A 351 -26.79 20.77 3.59
N PHE A 352 -25.73 20.62 2.79
CA PHE A 352 -24.47 21.36 2.93
C PHE A 352 -24.39 22.50 1.91
N THR A 353 -24.79 23.70 2.33
CA THR A 353 -24.97 24.91 1.49
C THR A 353 -23.68 25.63 1.07
N ALA A 354 -22.53 25.16 1.55
CA ALA A 354 -21.22 25.48 0.99
C ALA A 354 -20.36 24.21 0.92
N ALA A 355 -20.23 23.66 -0.29
CA ALA A 355 -19.46 22.45 -0.57
C ALA A 355 -18.57 22.61 -1.82
N PRO A 356 -17.66 23.61 -1.88
CA PRO A 356 -16.79 23.85 -3.03
C PRO A 356 -15.99 22.62 -3.45
N PHE A 357 -16.06 22.30 -4.75
CA PHE A 357 -15.50 21.11 -5.39
C PHE A 357 -14.68 21.49 -6.63
N ASN A 358 -13.58 20.79 -6.91
CA ASN A 358 -12.86 20.89 -8.18
C ASN A 358 -12.58 19.53 -8.81
N GLY A 359 -12.54 19.53 -10.15
CA GLY A 359 -12.00 18.46 -10.98
C GLY A 359 -10.86 18.97 -11.86
N TRP A 360 -10.85 18.55 -13.13
CA TRP A 360 -9.98 19.05 -14.19
C TRP A 360 -10.77 19.83 -15.24
N TYR A 361 -10.09 20.71 -15.98
CA TYR A 361 -10.66 21.29 -17.19
C TYR A 361 -10.66 20.27 -18.34
N MET A 362 -11.72 20.31 -19.15
CA MET A 362 -11.72 19.79 -20.52
C MET A 362 -11.48 20.95 -21.47
N GLY A 363 -10.60 20.79 -22.48
CA GLY A 363 -10.18 21.89 -23.37
C GLY A 363 -11.34 22.67 -23.99
N THR A 364 -12.38 21.97 -24.43
CA THR A 364 -13.60 22.52 -25.06
C THR A 364 -14.50 23.31 -24.13
N GLU A 365 -14.36 23.16 -22.81
CA GLU A 365 -15.01 24.07 -21.86
C GLU A 365 -14.34 25.45 -21.89
N ILE A 366 -13.01 25.53 -22.06
CA ILE A 366 -12.30 26.82 -22.17
C ILE A 366 -12.41 27.36 -23.60
N GLY A 367 -11.90 26.62 -24.59
CA GLY A 367 -11.77 27.07 -25.97
C GLY A 367 -13.12 27.34 -26.64
N SER A 368 -14.05 26.39 -26.54
CA SER A 368 -15.39 26.54 -27.12
C SER A 368 -16.30 27.37 -26.22
N ARG A 369 -16.70 26.84 -25.05
CA ARG A 369 -17.80 27.43 -24.24
C ARG A 369 -17.48 28.74 -23.51
N ASN A 370 -16.21 29.03 -23.22
CA ASN A 370 -15.83 30.28 -22.59
C ASN A 370 -15.35 31.29 -23.63
N LEU A 371 -14.36 30.95 -24.45
CA LEU A 371 -13.70 31.91 -25.36
C LEU A 371 -14.47 32.16 -26.67
N CYS A 372 -15.02 31.14 -27.32
CA CYS A 372 -15.64 31.27 -28.64
C CYS A 372 -17.14 31.58 -28.65
N ASP A 373 -17.91 31.03 -27.70
CA ASP A 373 -19.39 31.19 -27.65
C ASP A 373 -19.83 32.66 -27.73
N GLU A 374 -20.82 32.96 -28.60
CA GLU A 374 -21.27 34.34 -28.88
C GLU A 374 -21.91 35.03 -27.66
N SER A 375 -22.43 34.25 -26.70
CA SER A 375 -23.00 34.73 -25.42
C SER A 375 -21.95 34.95 -24.33
N ARG A 376 -20.67 34.73 -24.65
CA ARG A 376 -19.51 34.81 -23.75
C ARG A 376 -18.46 35.72 -24.38
N TYR A 377 -17.18 35.32 -24.43
CA TYR A 377 -16.14 36.21 -24.94
C TYR A 377 -16.19 36.41 -26.48
N ASN A 378 -16.96 35.61 -27.24
CA ASN A 378 -17.26 35.82 -28.67
C ASN A 378 -16.00 35.99 -29.57
N LEU A 379 -14.88 35.39 -29.18
CA LEU A 379 -13.59 35.60 -29.85
C LEU A 379 -13.50 34.93 -31.22
N ALA A 380 -14.45 34.04 -31.57
CA ALA A 380 -14.42 33.29 -32.81
C ALA A 380 -14.28 34.18 -34.06
N LYS A 381 -14.97 35.33 -34.08
CA LYS A 381 -14.92 36.31 -35.18
C LYS A 381 -13.61 37.10 -35.23
N VAL A 382 -12.89 37.21 -34.11
CA VAL A 382 -11.56 37.84 -34.03
C VAL A 382 -10.50 36.89 -34.54
N ILE A 383 -10.53 35.64 -34.07
CA ILE A 383 -9.60 34.58 -34.43
C ILE A 383 -9.76 34.22 -35.93
N GLY A 384 -10.99 34.11 -36.43
CA GLY A 384 -11.24 33.85 -37.87
C GLY A 384 -10.71 34.95 -38.80
N LYS A 385 -10.73 36.22 -38.37
CA LYS A 385 -10.08 37.33 -39.11
C LYS A 385 -8.56 37.25 -39.09
N ARG A 386 -7.96 36.99 -37.92
CA ARG A 386 -6.51 36.79 -37.77
C ARG A 386 -5.99 35.59 -38.59
N MET A 387 -6.80 34.55 -38.72
CA MET A 387 -6.53 33.39 -39.59
C MET A 387 -6.78 33.63 -41.10
N ASN A 388 -7.20 34.83 -41.50
CA ASN A 388 -7.55 35.17 -42.89
C ASN A 388 -8.62 34.25 -43.52
N LEU A 389 -9.68 33.91 -42.77
CA LEU A 389 -10.80 33.10 -43.24
C LEU A 389 -11.97 33.98 -43.74
N ASP A 390 -12.75 33.49 -44.71
CA ASP A 390 -14.02 34.14 -45.08
C ASP A 390 -15.10 33.88 -44.01
N ILE A 391 -15.13 34.75 -43.01
CA ILE A 391 -16.11 34.73 -41.90
C ILE A 391 -17.53 35.15 -42.31
N ASN A 392 -17.76 35.56 -43.58
CA ASN A 392 -19.06 36.05 -44.04
C ASN A 392 -19.94 34.93 -44.63
N ARG A 393 -19.36 33.73 -44.81
CA ARG A 393 -20.03 32.56 -45.38
C ARG A 393 -19.83 31.37 -44.47
N ASP A 394 -20.87 30.89 -43.80
CA ASP A 394 -20.76 29.69 -42.96
C ASP A 394 -20.34 28.42 -43.73
N SER A 395 -20.55 28.40 -45.06
CA SER A 395 -20.05 27.35 -45.95
C SER A 395 -18.52 27.31 -46.10
N SER A 396 -17.77 28.28 -45.55
CA SER A 396 -16.31 28.21 -45.47
C SER A 396 -15.80 27.37 -44.29
N LEU A 397 -16.70 26.91 -43.40
CA LEU A 397 -16.39 26.18 -42.16
C LEU A 397 -15.44 26.97 -41.21
N TRP A 398 -15.47 28.30 -41.30
CA TRP A 398 -14.60 29.17 -40.50
C TRP A 398 -14.82 28.99 -39.00
N LYS A 399 -16.05 28.74 -38.56
CA LYS A 399 -16.42 28.50 -37.15
C LYS A 399 -15.73 27.24 -36.62
N ASP A 400 -15.90 26.13 -37.34
CA ASP A 400 -15.35 24.82 -37.01
C ASP A 400 -13.83 24.87 -36.95
N ARG A 401 -13.19 25.48 -37.97
CA ARG A 401 -11.74 25.64 -38.01
C ARG A 401 -11.23 26.50 -36.85
N VAL A 402 -11.87 27.62 -36.56
CA VAL A 402 -11.51 28.48 -35.42
C VAL A 402 -11.67 27.75 -34.08
N LEU A 403 -12.71 26.94 -33.90
CA LEU A 403 -12.90 26.13 -32.70
C LEU A 403 -11.77 25.11 -32.52
N VAL A 404 -11.34 24.43 -33.60
CA VAL A 404 -10.22 23.47 -33.56
C VAL A 404 -8.92 24.16 -33.11
N GLU A 405 -8.52 25.24 -33.78
CA GLU A 405 -7.24 25.93 -33.53
C GLU A 405 -7.26 26.63 -32.14
N THR A 406 -8.42 27.14 -31.69
CA THR A 406 -8.55 27.69 -30.33
C THR A 406 -8.39 26.60 -29.27
N ASN A 407 -8.97 25.42 -29.48
CA ASN A 407 -8.80 24.29 -28.55
C ASN A 407 -7.36 23.75 -28.57
N LEU A 408 -6.70 23.73 -29.73
CA LEU A 408 -5.28 23.42 -29.86
C LEU A 408 -4.41 24.44 -29.09
N ALA A 409 -4.72 25.73 -29.18
CA ALA A 409 -4.05 26.77 -28.38
C ALA A 409 -4.16 26.49 -26.88
N ILE A 410 -5.36 26.16 -26.37
CA ILE A 410 -5.58 25.84 -24.96
C ILE A 410 -4.75 24.62 -24.52
N LEU A 411 -4.86 23.49 -25.24
CA LEU A 411 -4.16 22.25 -24.87
C LEU A 411 -2.64 22.45 -24.89
N HIS A 412 -2.10 23.03 -25.96
CA HIS A 412 -0.67 23.38 -26.08
C HIS A 412 -0.20 24.33 -24.97
N SER A 413 -1.00 25.32 -24.60
CA SER A 413 -0.65 26.29 -23.55
C SER A 413 -0.60 25.65 -22.18
N PHE A 414 -1.59 24.83 -21.82
CA PHE A 414 -1.59 24.10 -20.54
C PHE A 414 -0.44 23.08 -20.47
N GLN A 415 -0.23 22.29 -21.54
CA GLN A 415 0.87 21.32 -21.63
C GLN A 415 2.26 21.97 -21.51
N SER A 416 2.49 23.08 -22.22
CA SER A 416 3.77 23.82 -22.17
C SER A 416 4.01 24.60 -20.86
N HIS A 417 3.01 24.69 -19.99
CA HIS A 417 3.16 25.16 -18.60
C HIS A 417 3.07 24.01 -17.57
N HIS A 418 3.09 22.74 -18.02
CA HIS A 418 2.97 21.53 -17.20
C HIS A 418 1.71 21.47 -16.32
N VAL A 419 0.58 21.97 -16.84
CA VAL A 419 -0.73 21.97 -16.15
C VAL A 419 -1.64 20.87 -16.69
N THR A 420 -2.21 20.06 -15.80
CA THR A 420 -3.10 18.95 -16.15
C THR A 420 -4.43 19.45 -16.74
N ILE A 421 -4.68 19.11 -17.99
CA ILE A 421 -5.93 19.35 -18.73
C ILE A 421 -6.29 18.07 -19.51
N SER A 422 -7.59 17.85 -19.76
CA SER A 422 -8.06 16.74 -20.60
C SER A 422 -8.58 17.26 -21.94
N ASP A 423 -8.32 16.54 -23.03
CA ASP A 423 -9.04 16.73 -24.28
C ASP A 423 -10.43 16.06 -24.22
N HIS A 424 -11.26 16.29 -25.24
CA HIS A 424 -12.65 15.86 -25.26
C HIS A 424 -12.87 14.43 -25.80
N HIS A 425 -11.89 13.85 -26.49
CA HIS A 425 -11.95 12.45 -26.92
C HIS A 425 -11.57 11.52 -25.75
N THR A 426 -10.44 11.79 -25.09
CA THR A 426 -10.01 11.02 -23.89
C THR A 426 -11.03 11.12 -22.77
N ALA A 427 -11.63 12.31 -22.55
CA ALA A 427 -12.71 12.48 -21.58
C ALA A 427 -13.96 11.65 -21.94
N ALA A 428 -14.33 11.57 -23.22
CA ALA A 428 -15.46 10.76 -23.69
C ALA A 428 -15.21 9.25 -23.54
N GLU A 429 -14.02 8.76 -23.88
CA GLU A 429 -13.65 7.34 -23.65
C GLU A 429 -13.60 6.99 -22.16
N SER A 430 -13.03 7.88 -21.35
CA SER A 430 -13.03 7.78 -19.89
C SER A 430 -14.46 7.72 -19.34
N PHE A 431 -15.37 8.53 -19.88
CA PHE A 431 -16.79 8.44 -19.50
C PHE A 431 -17.40 7.10 -19.89
N MET A 432 -17.14 6.57 -21.09
CA MET A 432 -17.69 5.28 -21.51
C MET A 432 -17.17 4.13 -20.61
N LYS A 433 -15.90 4.15 -20.23
CA LYS A 433 -15.32 3.23 -19.23
C LYS A 433 -16.02 3.35 -17.86
N HIS A 434 -16.43 4.55 -17.44
CA HIS A 434 -17.28 4.73 -16.26
C HIS A 434 -18.69 4.16 -16.47
N PHE A 435 -19.36 4.51 -17.57
CA PHE A 435 -20.72 4.06 -17.92
C PHE A 435 -20.82 2.53 -17.91
N GLU A 436 -19.91 1.81 -18.57
CA GLU A 436 -19.92 0.35 -18.60
C GLU A 436 -19.70 -0.29 -17.21
N ASN A 437 -18.86 0.31 -16.37
CA ASN A 437 -18.69 -0.13 -14.99
C ASN A 437 -19.96 0.12 -14.15
N GLU A 438 -20.67 1.23 -14.35
CA GLU A 438 -21.93 1.50 -13.67
C GLU A 438 -23.08 0.61 -14.17
N GLN A 439 -23.16 0.32 -15.47
CA GLN A 439 -24.07 -0.71 -16.01
C GLN A 439 -23.78 -2.08 -15.36
N ARG A 440 -22.50 -2.47 -15.23
CA ARG A 440 -22.09 -3.75 -14.62
C ARG A 440 -22.32 -3.84 -13.10
N LEU A 441 -22.15 -2.74 -12.38
CA LEU A 441 -22.15 -2.73 -10.89
C LEU A 441 -23.49 -2.32 -10.28
N ARG A 442 -24.27 -1.46 -10.96
CA ARG A 442 -25.53 -0.92 -10.43
C ARG A 442 -26.72 -1.04 -11.40
N ASN A 443 -26.54 -1.65 -12.57
CA ASN A 443 -27.54 -1.76 -13.63
C ASN A 443 -28.14 -0.39 -14.02
N GLY A 444 -27.29 0.63 -14.18
CA GLY A 444 -27.72 1.95 -14.65
C GLY A 444 -26.67 3.02 -14.43
N CYS A 445 -26.73 4.11 -15.19
CA CYS A 445 -25.81 5.24 -15.06
C CYS A 445 -26.51 6.58 -15.36
N PRO A 446 -26.65 7.49 -14.37
CA PRO A 446 -27.32 8.78 -14.59
C PRO A 446 -26.45 9.67 -15.47
N ALA A 447 -26.98 10.17 -16.58
CA ALA A 447 -26.23 10.98 -17.54
C ALA A 447 -27.12 11.95 -18.33
N ASP A 448 -26.72 13.22 -18.35
CA ASP A 448 -27.37 14.27 -19.14
C ASP A 448 -26.61 14.45 -20.47
N TRP A 449 -27.14 13.90 -21.56
CA TRP A 449 -26.47 13.81 -22.87
C TRP A 449 -25.90 15.16 -23.34
N VAL A 450 -26.61 16.28 -23.09
CA VAL A 450 -26.18 17.63 -23.51
C VAL A 450 -24.97 18.20 -22.74
N TRP A 451 -24.58 17.53 -21.64
CA TRP A 451 -23.39 17.85 -20.84
C TRP A 451 -22.30 16.76 -20.90
N ILE A 452 -22.65 15.53 -21.27
CA ILE A 452 -21.69 14.44 -21.46
C ILE A 452 -21.11 14.42 -22.88
N VAL A 453 -21.89 14.82 -23.90
CA VAL A 453 -21.37 15.03 -25.26
C VAL A 453 -20.62 16.36 -25.33
N PRO A 454 -19.37 16.38 -25.83
CA PRO A 454 -18.60 17.62 -25.93
C PRO A 454 -19.15 18.55 -27.03
N PRO A 455 -19.03 19.88 -26.86
CA PRO A 455 -19.61 20.87 -27.77
C PRO A 455 -18.87 21.03 -29.11
N MET A 456 -17.72 20.36 -29.27
CA MET A 456 -16.95 20.28 -30.51
C MET A 456 -16.71 18.79 -30.81
N SER A 457 -16.71 18.42 -32.10
CA SER A 457 -16.45 17.05 -32.59
C SER A 457 -17.32 15.94 -31.97
N GLY A 458 -18.45 16.27 -31.35
CA GLY A 458 -19.25 15.32 -30.58
C GLY A 458 -19.61 14.05 -31.36
N SER A 459 -20.00 14.17 -32.64
CA SER A 459 -20.39 13.06 -33.51
C SER A 459 -19.27 12.06 -33.89
N VAL A 460 -18.02 12.31 -33.50
CA VAL A 460 -16.90 11.35 -33.60
C VAL A 460 -16.41 10.87 -32.23
N THR A 461 -17.19 11.11 -31.16
CA THR A 461 -16.92 10.59 -29.81
C THR A 461 -17.94 9.50 -29.45
N PRO A 462 -17.54 8.43 -28.73
CA PRO A 462 -18.42 7.29 -28.48
C PRO A 462 -19.64 7.64 -27.61
N VAL A 463 -19.55 8.71 -26.81
CA VAL A 463 -20.66 9.22 -25.98
C VAL A 463 -21.84 9.75 -26.80
N TYR A 464 -21.62 10.22 -28.03
CA TYR A 464 -22.69 10.73 -28.88
C TYR A 464 -23.65 9.62 -29.34
N HIS A 465 -23.11 8.43 -29.60
CA HIS A 465 -23.86 7.27 -30.10
C HIS A 465 -24.55 6.44 -29.01
N GLN A 466 -24.32 6.74 -27.73
CA GLN A 466 -24.89 6.02 -26.60
C GLN A 466 -26.17 6.70 -26.11
N GLU A 467 -27.30 5.98 -26.10
CA GLU A 467 -28.52 6.44 -25.42
C GLU A 467 -28.29 6.53 -23.91
N MET A 468 -28.75 7.62 -23.28
CA MET A 468 -28.52 7.95 -21.88
C MET A 468 -29.81 8.44 -21.21
N LEU A 469 -29.93 8.24 -19.90
CA LEU A 469 -31.05 8.74 -19.10
C LEU A 469 -30.58 9.76 -18.08
N ASN A 470 -31.19 10.95 -18.11
CA ASN A 470 -30.98 11.94 -17.07
C ASN A 470 -31.96 11.73 -15.90
N TYR A 471 -31.41 11.33 -14.75
CA TYR A 471 -32.11 11.17 -13.48
C TYR A 471 -31.14 11.48 -12.33
N VAL A 472 -31.68 11.74 -11.12
CA VAL A 472 -30.87 12.14 -9.96
C VAL A 472 -31.00 11.10 -8.85
N LEU A 473 -29.86 10.61 -8.39
CA LEU A 473 -29.74 9.73 -7.22
C LEU A 473 -29.20 10.54 -6.04
N LYS A 474 -29.58 10.19 -4.80
CA LYS A 474 -28.95 10.70 -3.57
C LYS A 474 -27.88 9.70 -3.09
N PRO A 475 -26.77 10.13 -2.47
CA PRO A 475 -26.28 11.51 -2.34
C PRO A 475 -26.04 12.21 -3.69
N SER A 476 -26.14 13.55 -3.72
CA SER A 476 -26.07 14.36 -4.95
C SER A 476 -25.35 15.70 -4.77
N TYR A 477 -25.02 16.32 -5.90
CA TYR A 477 -24.70 17.74 -5.99
C TYR A 477 -25.78 18.47 -6.80
N ASP A 478 -26.52 19.37 -6.16
CA ASP A 478 -27.68 20.06 -6.73
C ASP A 478 -27.43 21.57 -6.89
N TYR A 479 -27.93 22.18 -7.96
CA TYR A 479 -27.74 23.62 -8.20
C TYR A 479 -28.58 24.46 -7.23
N MET A 480 -27.94 25.42 -6.56
CA MET A 480 -28.61 26.40 -5.69
C MET A 480 -29.10 27.63 -6.46
N VAL A 481 -30.11 28.31 -5.91
CA VAL A 481 -30.48 29.68 -6.31
C VAL A 481 -29.36 30.63 -5.83
N GLU A 482 -29.04 31.62 -6.65
CA GLU A 482 -27.95 32.56 -6.39
C GLU A 482 -28.18 33.32 -5.07
N PRO A 483 -27.24 33.30 -4.10
CA PRO A 483 -27.54 33.71 -2.72
C PRO A 483 -28.11 35.13 -2.60
N TRP A 484 -27.64 36.09 -3.40
CA TRP A 484 -28.12 37.47 -3.40
C TRP A 484 -29.60 37.63 -3.78
N LYS A 485 -30.20 36.66 -4.48
CA LYS A 485 -31.64 36.63 -4.84
C LYS A 485 -32.51 36.15 -3.68
N THR A 486 -31.90 35.68 -2.58
CA THR A 486 -32.58 35.17 -1.37
C THR A 486 -32.11 35.82 -0.06
N HIS A 487 -30.98 36.56 -0.08
CA HIS A 487 -30.41 37.17 1.11
C HIS A 487 -31.23 38.36 1.64
N VAL A 488 -31.53 38.34 2.93
CA VAL A 488 -32.23 39.44 3.62
C VAL A 488 -31.21 40.27 4.41
N TRP A 489 -30.83 41.42 3.84
CA TRP A 489 -29.88 42.36 4.45
C TRP A 489 -30.30 42.81 5.85
N LYS A 490 -29.38 42.74 6.82
CA LYS A 490 -29.67 43.14 8.21
C LYS A 490 -29.78 44.68 8.31
N LYS A 491 -30.88 45.19 8.87
CA LYS A 491 -31.30 46.61 8.82
C LYS A 491 -30.52 47.55 9.77
N ASP A 492 -29.20 47.65 9.63
CA ASP A 492 -28.40 48.69 10.33
C ASP A 492 -27.41 49.47 9.45
N ARG A 493 -27.29 49.16 8.14
CA ARG A 493 -26.45 49.91 7.19
C ARG A 493 -26.75 51.42 7.10
N GLU A 494 -27.92 51.87 7.56
CA GLU A 494 -28.29 53.29 7.57
C GLU A 494 -27.81 54.04 8.82
N LYS A 495 -27.74 53.39 10.00
CA LYS A 495 -27.18 54.03 11.21
C LYS A 495 -25.68 54.30 11.05
N CYS A 496 -24.94 53.38 10.45
CA CYS A 496 -23.51 53.56 10.18
C CYS A 496 -23.21 54.79 9.29
N LYS A 497 -24.13 55.18 8.39
CA LYS A 497 -23.99 56.40 7.57
C LYS A 497 -24.00 57.68 8.42
N GLN A 498 -24.73 57.71 9.54
CA GLN A 498 -24.86 58.90 10.40
C GLN A 498 -23.68 59.11 11.35
N GLN A 499 -22.86 58.08 11.62
CA GLN A 499 -21.68 58.18 12.51
C GLN A 499 -20.35 58.29 11.75
N GLY A 500 -20.35 58.36 10.41
CA GLY A 500 -19.14 58.46 9.59
C GLY A 500 -18.27 57.19 9.53
N GLU A 501 -18.63 56.15 10.29
CA GLU A 501 -17.97 54.85 10.31
C GLU A 501 -18.27 54.06 9.02
N ARG A 502 -17.46 54.32 7.99
CA ARG A 502 -17.34 53.44 6.82
C ARG A 502 -17.00 52.02 7.31
N PRO A 503 -17.53 50.95 6.68
CA PRO A 503 -17.14 49.58 6.98
C PRO A 503 -15.64 49.39 6.72
N LYS A 504 -14.86 49.36 7.80
CA LYS A 504 -13.52 48.80 7.88
C LYS A 504 -13.72 47.27 8.04
N ARG A 505 -12.91 46.39 7.46
CA ARG A 505 -11.48 46.53 7.15
C ARG A 505 -11.14 45.91 5.80
N LYS A 506 -10.47 46.67 4.92
CA LYS A 506 -9.65 46.09 3.85
C LYS A 506 -8.36 45.58 4.50
N PHE A 507 -8.27 44.28 4.77
CA PHE A 507 -7.05 43.70 5.35
C PHE A 507 -5.89 43.80 4.37
N GLY A 508 -4.71 44.18 4.85
CA GLY A 508 -3.54 44.31 3.99
C GLY A 508 -3.05 42.95 3.51
N PHE A 509 -2.48 42.90 2.30
CA PHE A 509 -1.78 41.71 1.79
C PHE A 509 -0.76 41.17 2.79
N ARG A 510 -0.08 42.06 3.54
CA ARG A 510 0.90 41.70 4.59
C ARG A 510 0.29 41.08 5.86
N ASP A 511 -1.03 41.19 6.06
CA ASP A 511 -1.75 40.60 7.18
C ASP A 511 -2.46 39.32 6.76
N ILE A 512 -3.03 39.29 5.55
CA ILE A 512 -3.52 38.04 4.94
C ILE A 512 -2.35 37.09 4.67
N ALA A 513 -1.24 37.52 4.08
CA ALA A 513 -0.05 36.68 3.90
C ALA A 513 0.60 36.28 5.23
N ARG A 514 0.44 37.05 6.32
CA ARG A 514 0.84 36.60 7.67
C ARG A 514 -0.13 35.60 8.25
N ALA A 515 -1.45 35.78 8.10
CA ALA A 515 -2.46 34.81 8.51
C ALA A 515 -2.31 33.51 7.71
N VAL A 516 -2.28 33.57 6.38
CA VAL A 516 -2.05 32.41 5.50
C VAL A 516 -0.68 31.78 5.74
N LYS A 517 0.41 32.52 5.98
CA LYS A 517 1.71 31.89 6.32
C LYS A 517 1.78 31.34 7.76
N PHE A 518 1.00 31.88 8.69
CA PHE A 518 0.88 31.35 10.06
C PHE A 518 -0.04 30.13 10.08
N SER A 519 -1.27 30.25 9.57
CA SER A 519 -2.23 29.17 9.38
C SER A 519 -1.73 28.09 8.42
N ALA A 520 -0.95 28.37 7.38
CA ALA A 520 -0.32 27.32 6.58
C ALA A 520 0.82 26.63 7.33
N LYS A 521 1.54 27.30 8.25
CA LYS A 521 2.54 26.68 9.11
C LYS A 521 1.94 25.92 10.30
N LEU A 522 0.74 26.32 10.74
CA LEU A 522 0.01 25.72 11.86
C LEU A 522 -0.89 24.57 11.36
N MET A 523 -1.55 24.74 10.21
CA MET A 523 -2.21 23.67 9.47
C MET A 523 -1.21 22.76 8.75
N GLY A 524 -0.04 23.24 8.29
CA GLY A 524 1.04 22.38 7.77
C GLY A 524 1.48 21.39 8.85
N LYS A 525 1.79 21.89 10.05
CA LYS A 525 2.00 21.06 11.26
C LYS A 525 0.77 20.25 11.72
N ALA A 526 -0.44 20.51 11.20
CA ALA A 526 -1.64 19.71 11.48
C ALA A 526 -2.07 18.79 10.31
N LEU A 527 -1.51 18.97 9.11
CA LEU A 527 -1.70 18.16 7.90
C LEU A 527 -0.63 17.08 7.81
N ALA A 528 0.62 17.42 8.20
CA ALA A 528 1.65 16.45 8.55
C ALA A 528 1.11 15.42 9.56
N ARG A 529 0.44 15.89 10.62
CA ARG A 529 -0.27 15.04 11.61
C ARG A 529 -1.56 14.37 11.10
N ARG A 530 -1.79 14.25 9.77
CA ARG A 530 -3.01 13.67 9.17
C ARG A 530 -2.77 12.75 7.97
N VAL A 531 -1.61 12.77 7.32
CA VAL A 531 -1.26 11.72 6.35
C VAL A 531 -0.81 10.49 7.13
N LYS A 532 -1.63 9.43 7.13
CA LYS A 532 -1.23 8.14 7.71
C LYS A 532 0.01 7.60 7.00
N CYS A 533 0.99 7.15 7.76
CA CYS A 533 2.09 6.33 7.27
C CYS A 533 2.13 5.02 8.07
N THR A 534 1.68 3.93 7.46
CA THR A 534 1.69 2.60 8.08
C THR A 534 3.00 1.90 7.75
N ILE A 535 3.78 1.59 8.78
CA ILE A 535 5.10 0.98 8.68
C ILE A 535 4.97 -0.47 9.17
N MET A 536 5.02 -1.40 8.22
CA MET A 536 4.86 -2.83 8.45
C MET A 536 6.23 -3.50 8.60
N TYR A 537 6.35 -4.48 9.48
CA TYR A 537 7.55 -5.31 9.57
C TYR A 537 7.28 -6.81 9.63
N GLY A 538 8.17 -7.56 8.98
CA GLY A 538 8.33 -9.01 9.14
C GLY A 538 9.73 -9.29 9.68
N THR A 539 9.84 -10.04 10.78
CA THR A 539 11.10 -10.21 11.53
C THR A 539 11.19 -11.58 12.19
N GLU A 540 12.39 -12.16 12.19
CA GLU A 540 12.70 -13.39 12.93
C GLU A 540 13.54 -13.12 14.19
N THR A 541 14.38 -12.08 14.14
CA THR A 541 15.42 -11.78 15.14
C THR A 541 15.37 -10.32 15.63
N GLY A 542 14.22 -9.66 15.48
CA GLY A 542 14.01 -8.25 15.87
C GLY A 542 14.75 -7.20 15.03
N LYS A 543 15.58 -7.57 14.04
CA LYS A 543 16.31 -6.61 13.19
C LYS A 543 15.38 -5.71 12.37
N SER A 544 14.45 -6.31 11.61
CA SER A 544 13.53 -5.57 10.74
C SER A 544 12.60 -4.67 11.55
N GLU A 545 12.17 -5.15 12.72
CA GLU A 545 11.41 -4.39 13.72
C GLU A 545 12.18 -3.18 14.24
N ARG A 546 13.46 -3.33 14.63
CA ARG A 546 14.30 -2.21 15.07
C ARG A 546 14.44 -1.13 13.98
N PHE A 547 14.62 -1.54 12.73
CA PHE A 547 14.67 -0.63 11.59
C PHE A 547 13.30 0.04 11.33
N ALA A 548 12.19 -0.71 11.38
CA ALA A 548 10.84 -0.15 11.30
C ALA A 548 10.53 0.86 12.43
N LYS A 549 11.01 0.60 13.66
CA LYS A 549 10.89 1.52 14.80
C LYS A 549 11.68 2.80 14.58
N THR A 550 12.90 2.69 14.05
CA THR A 550 13.73 3.83 13.67
C THR A 550 13.06 4.65 12.56
N LEU A 551 12.55 3.99 11.51
CA LEU A 551 11.77 4.59 10.43
C LEU A 551 10.52 5.31 10.95
N CYS A 552 9.84 4.74 11.94
CA CYS A 552 8.65 5.32 12.56
C CYS A 552 8.96 6.64 13.27
N GLU A 553 10.03 6.72 14.06
CA GLU A 553 10.41 8.00 14.68
C GLU A 553 10.77 9.07 13.63
N ILE A 554 11.47 8.70 12.56
CA ILE A 554 11.80 9.61 11.45
C ILE A 554 10.52 10.12 10.76
N PHE A 555 9.60 9.21 10.42
CA PHE A 555 8.36 9.59 9.74
C PHE A 555 7.39 10.38 10.63
N LYS A 556 7.43 10.27 11.97
CA LYS A 556 6.66 11.14 12.89
C LYS A 556 7.01 12.63 12.78
N HIS A 557 8.16 13.02 12.21
CA HIS A 557 8.46 14.42 11.92
C HIS A 557 7.56 15.02 10.82
N ALA A 558 6.90 14.20 10.00
CA ALA A 558 6.12 14.63 8.83
C ALA A 558 4.75 13.92 8.63
N PHE A 559 4.49 12.80 9.30
CA PHE A 559 3.32 11.93 9.07
C PHE A 559 2.65 11.49 10.39
N ASP A 560 1.38 11.04 10.34
CA ASP A 560 0.78 10.17 11.39
C ASP A 560 1.36 8.75 11.22
N ALA A 561 2.62 8.59 11.59
CA ALA A 561 3.39 7.37 11.40
C ALA A 561 3.12 6.35 12.52
N LYS A 562 2.77 5.12 12.11
CA LYS A 562 2.47 4.00 13.01
C LYS A 562 3.22 2.77 12.55
N MET A 563 3.72 2.01 13.52
CA MET A 563 4.44 0.76 13.29
C MET A 563 3.53 -0.40 13.69
N MET A 564 3.42 -1.42 12.84
CA MET A 564 2.62 -2.62 13.08
C MET A 564 3.35 -3.87 12.56
N CYS A 565 3.15 -5.00 13.25
CA CYS A 565 3.56 -6.30 12.75
C CYS A 565 2.74 -6.64 11.48
N MET A 566 3.32 -7.39 10.54
CA MET A 566 2.56 -7.89 9.38
C MET A 566 1.45 -8.87 9.80
N GLU A 567 1.66 -9.66 10.86
CA GLU A 567 0.69 -10.60 11.41
C GLU A 567 -0.51 -9.93 12.10
N ASP A 568 -0.27 -8.80 12.79
CA ASP A 568 -1.30 -8.02 13.50
C ASP A 568 -2.18 -7.16 12.56
N TYR A 569 -1.85 -7.08 11.27
CA TYR A 569 -2.45 -6.11 10.35
C TYR A 569 -3.69 -6.66 9.63
N ASP A 570 -4.84 -5.99 9.80
CA ASP A 570 -6.06 -6.28 9.04
C ASP A 570 -5.88 -5.86 7.57
N ILE A 571 -5.70 -6.85 6.69
CA ILE A 571 -5.53 -6.67 5.24
C ILE A 571 -6.67 -5.85 4.59
N THR A 572 -7.86 -5.76 5.21
CA THR A 572 -8.99 -5.00 4.68
C THR A 572 -8.80 -3.48 4.78
N ASP A 573 -7.96 -2.99 5.71
CA ASP A 573 -7.57 -1.57 5.77
C ASP A 573 -6.58 -1.19 4.65
N LEU A 574 -5.94 -2.15 3.97
CA LEU A 574 -4.87 -1.88 2.99
C LEU A 574 -5.35 -1.07 1.79
N GLU A 575 -6.57 -1.31 1.30
CA GLU A 575 -7.20 -0.52 0.21
C GLU A 575 -7.49 0.94 0.61
N HIS A 576 -7.25 1.32 1.88
CA HIS A 576 -7.57 2.62 2.47
C HIS A 576 -6.35 3.36 3.05
N GLU A 577 -5.14 2.78 2.95
CA GLU A 577 -3.90 3.46 3.38
C GLU A 577 -3.39 4.46 2.35
N ALA A 578 -2.77 5.54 2.83
CA ALA A 578 -2.14 6.56 1.99
C ALA A 578 -0.67 6.22 1.67
N LEU A 579 0.09 5.80 2.68
CA LEU A 579 1.50 5.43 2.58
C LEU A 579 1.78 4.16 3.40
N VAL A 580 2.33 3.14 2.76
CA VAL A 580 2.72 1.86 3.37
C VAL A 580 4.22 1.62 3.15
N LEU A 581 4.99 1.54 4.22
CA LEU A 581 6.43 1.23 4.16
C LEU A 581 6.67 -0.14 4.78
N MET A 582 7.35 -1.02 4.06
CA MET A 582 7.60 -2.39 4.51
C MET A 582 9.08 -2.60 4.80
N VAL A 583 9.41 -3.05 6.01
CA VAL A 583 10.78 -3.39 6.42
C VAL A 583 10.79 -4.84 6.85
N THR A 584 11.27 -5.74 5.98
CA THR A 584 11.10 -7.18 6.18
C THR A 584 12.39 -7.97 5.99
N SER A 585 12.58 -9.02 6.79
CA SER A 585 13.62 -10.02 6.54
C SER A 585 13.12 -11.13 5.61
N THR A 586 14.03 -11.90 5.03
CA THR A 586 13.74 -13.19 4.38
C THR A 586 14.34 -14.32 5.21
N PHE A 587 13.67 -15.47 5.30
CA PHE A 587 14.13 -16.61 6.10
C PHE A 587 14.02 -17.93 5.32
N GLY A 588 14.29 -19.07 5.96
CA GLY A 588 14.16 -20.40 5.35
C GLY A 588 14.97 -20.53 4.06
N ASN A 589 14.30 -20.90 2.96
CA ASN A 589 14.86 -20.94 1.60
C ASN A 589 14.28 -19.83 0.70
N GLY A 590 14.12 -18.61 1.24
CA GLY A 590 13.49 -17.49 0.53
C GLY A 590 12.08 -17.13 1.01
N ASP A 591 11.69 -17.69 2.15
CA ASP A 591 10.35 -17.62 2.73
C ASP A 591 10.10 -16.30 3.49
N PRO A 592 8.82 -15.93 3.71
CA PRO A 592 8.45 -14.93 4.70
C PRO A 592 8.94 -15.34 6.11
N PRO A 593 9.28 -14.37 6.98
CA PRO A 593 9.30 -14.55 8.42
C PRO A 593 8.00 -15.14 8.93
N GLU A 594 8.05 -15.87 10.05
CA GLU A 594 6.89 -16.41 10.77
C GLU A 594 5.73 -15.38 10.85
N ASN A 595 6.03 -14.18 11.37
CA ASN A 595 5.08 -13.08 11.55
C ASN A 595 4.79 -12.26 10.27
N GLY A 596 5.25 -12.71 9.09
CA GLY A 596 4.93 -12.16 7.77
C GLY A 596 4.05 -13.09 6.92
N TRP A 597 3.82 -14.33 7.37
CA TRP A 597 3.27 -15.40 6.55
C TRP A 597 1.77 -15.24 6.24
N SER A 598 0.97 -14.82 7.23
CA SER A 598 -0.46 -14.53 7.06
C SER A 598 -0.71 -13.39 6.06
N PHE A 599 0.06 -12.31 6.18
CA PHE A 599 0.02 -11.15 5.28
C PHE A 599 0.42 -11.52 3.85
N ALA A 600 1.45 -12.37 3.68
CA ALA A 600 1.89 -12.86 2.38
C ALA A 600 0.78 -13.64 1.63
N ASN A 601 0.07 -14.54 2.33
CA ASN A 601 -1.07 -15.28 1.79
C ASN A 601 -2.24 -14.35 1.43
N ALA A 602 -2.59 -13.41 2.30
CA ALA A 602 -3.71 -12.50 2.06
C ALA A 602 -3.49 -11.63 0.80
N LEU A 603 -2.25 -11.21 0.54
CA LEU A 603 -1.86 -10.56 -0.72
C LEU A 603 -1.95 -11.49 -1.94
N TYR A 604 -1.53 -12.76 -1.80
CA TYR A 604 -1.63 -13.77 -2.87
C TYR A 604 -3.09 -14.05 -3.25
N GLU A 605 -3.99 -14.19 -2.27
CA GLU A 605 -5.43 -14.31 -2.50
C GLU A 605 -6.01 -13.04 -3.16
N MET A 606 -5.63 -11.87 -2.64
CA MET A 606 -6.09 -10.57 -3.16
C MET A 606 -5.77 -10.41 -4.66
N LYS A 607 -4.57 -10.87 -5.08
CA LYS A 607 -4.12 -10.91 -6.48
C LYS A 607 -4.81 -12.01 -7.28
N SER A 608 -4.93 -13.23 -6.74
CA SER A 608 -5.53 -14.38 -7.44
C SER A 608 -6.98 -14.12 -7.86
N GLN A 609 -7.74 -13.38 -7.05
CA GLN A 609 -9.10 -12.93 -7.37
C GLN A 609 -9.20 -12.04 -8.62
N MET A 610 -8.10 -11.40 -9.06
CA MET A 610 -8.08 -10.54 -10.26
C MET A 610 -7.76 -11.31 -11.55
N ALA A 611 -7.15 -12.50 -11.45
CA ALA A 611 -6.62 -13.26 -12.58
C ALA A 611 -7.62 -14.28 -13.20
N ALA A 612 -8.90 -14.25 -12.80
CA ALA A 612 -9.90 -15.28 -13.08
C ALA A 612 -10.46 -15.27 -14.53
N SER A 613 -9.68 -14.88 -15.53
CA SER A 613 -10.08 -14.75 -16.95
C SER A 613 -9.31 -15.63 -17.94
N GLU A 614 -8.20 -16.27 -17.56
CA GLU A 614 -7.50 -17.27 -18.39
C GLU A 614 -7.06 -18.52 -17.60
N PRO A 615 -7.20 -19.73 -18.18
CA PRO A 615 -6.67 -20.97 -17.59
C PRO A 615 -5.19 -21.18 -17.99
N LYS A 616 -4.27 -20.58 -17.24
CA LYS A 616 -2.82 -20.91 -17.29
C LYS A 616 -2.34 -21.47 -15.95
N CYS A 617 -1.27 -22.26 -15.96
CA CYS A 617 -0.82 -23.06 -14.82
C CYS A 617 -0.51 -22.20 -13.58
N GLN A 618 -1.40 -22.24 -12.59
CA GLN A 618 -1.23 -21.56 -11.30
C GLN A 618 -0.04 -22.18 -10.53
N THR A 619 0.60 -21.39 -9.66
CA THR A 619 1.80 -21.76 -8.88
C THR A 619 1.85 -20.86 -7.66
N THR A 620 1.99 -21.42 -6.46
CA THR A 620 2.01 -20.67 -5.18
C THR A 620 3.42 -20.21 -4.78
N SER A 621 4.46 -20.78 -5.39
CA SER A 621 5.86 -20.47 -5.10
C SER A 621 6.20 -18.97 -5.15
N TYR A 622 6.43 -18.37 -3.97
CA TYR A 622 6.95 -16.99 -3.82
C TYR A 622 8.26 -16.80 -4.61
N ILE A 623 9.11 -17.83 -4.65
CA ILE A 623 10.38 -17.87 -5.38
C ILE A 623 10.15 -17.67 -6.89
N ARG A 624 9.13 -18.31 -7.47
CA ARG A 624 8.82 -18.13 -8.91
C ARG A 624 8.32 -16.72 -9.21
N MET A 625 7.67 -16.08 -8.24
CA MET A 625 7.23 -14.68 -8.36
C MET A 625 8.40 -13.68 -8.26
N SER A 626 9.40 -13.92 -7.41
CA SER A 626 10.58 -13.03 -7.29
C SER A 626 11.58 -13.18 -8.44
N VAL A 627 11.84 -14.40 -8.91
CA VAL A 627 12.87 -14.71 -9.94
C VAL A 627 12.45 -14.32 -11.37
N SER A 628 11.16 -14.08 -11.63
CA SER A 628 10.66 -13.61 -12.92
C SER A 628 10.90 -12.10 -13.10
N SER A 629 12.17 -11.71 -13.17
CA SER A 629 12.64 -10.31 -13.19
C SER A 629 13.83 -10.05 -14.12
N GLU A 630 14.73 -11.02 -14.34
CA GLU A 630 15.98 -10.78 -15.08
C GLU A 630 15.86 -10.83 -16.63
N THR A 631 14.90 -11.56 -17.19
CA THR A 631 14.79 -11.76 -18.65
C THR A 631 14.17 -10.58 -19.39
N ASP A 632 13.25 -9.86 -18.76
CA ASP A 632 12.31 -8.97 -19.46
C ASP A 632 12.80 -7.51 -19.57
N ILE A 633 14.00 -7.22 -19.05
CA ILE A 633 14.56 -5.85 -18.95
C ILE A 633 15.53 -5.51 -20.09
N THR A 634 15.95 -6.49 -20.90
CA THR A 634 16.97 -6.28 -21.95
C THR A 634 16.45 -5.83 -23.32
N ASN A 635 15.16 -6.00 -23.61
CA ASN A 635 14.57 -5.56 -24.88
C ASN A 635 14.10 -4.10 -24.80
N LYS A 636 14.94 -3.17 -25.28
CA LYS A 636 14.51 -1.82 -25.66
C LYS A 636 13.79 -1.85 -27.01
N GLU A 637 12.51 -2.20 -26.99
CA GLU A 637 11.58 -1.92 -28.09
C GLU A 637 10.58 -0.83 -27.66
N GLU A 638 9.90 -0.22 -28.63
CA GLU A 638 9.22 1.07 -28.45
C GLU A 638 7.98 0.97 -27.56
N ILE A 639 7.87 1.87 -26.58
CA ILE A 639 6.72 1.93 -25.65
C ILE A 639 5.50 2.45 -26.41
N SER A 640 4.64 1.54 -26.86
CA SER A 640 3.34 1.91 -27.41
C SER A 640 2.40 2.45 -26.31
N ASP A 641 1.65 3.51 -26.63
CA ASP A 641 0.78 4.24 -25.67
C ASP A 641 -0.30 3.38 -25.00
N ALA A 642 -0.54 2.17 -25.49
CA ALA A 642 -1.54 1.24 -24.98
C ALA A 642 -1.25 0.71 -23.55
N GLN A 643 0.03 0.58 -23.15
CA GLN A 643 0.38 0.00 -21.85
C GLN A 643 0.22 0.96 -20.67
N THR A 644 0.37 2.27 -20.88
CA THR A 644 0.18 3.28 -19.82
C THR A 644 -1.25 3.27 -19.26
N LEU A 645 -2.23 2.84 -20.08
CA LEU A 645 -3.64 2.75 -19.73
C LEU A 645 -4.02 1.57 -18.81
N SER A 646 -3.14 0.59 -18.58
CA SER A 646 -3.47 -0.60 -17.76
C SER A 646 -3.08 -0.51 -16.29
N MET A 647 -2.27 0.47 -15.87
CA MET A 647 -1.85 0.60 -14.46
C MET A 647 -2.93 1.20 -13.53
N GLU A 648 -3.95 1.87 -14.08
CA GLU A 648 -4.85 2.73 -13.29
C GLU A 648 -5.97 2.02 -12.50
N SER A 649 -6.13 0.69 -12.61
CA SER A 649 -7.32 -0.03 -12.11
C SER A 649 -7.06 -1.18 -11.12
N GLY A 650 -5.93 -1.18 -10.42
CA GLY A 650 -5.65 -2.14 -9.35
C GLY A 650 -6.37 -1.83 -8.03
N LYS A 651 -6.58 -2.84 -7.17
CA LYS A 651 -7.23 -2.69 -5.84
C LYS A 651 -6.51 -1.66 -4.96
N LEU A 652 -5.18 -1.60 -5.03
CA LEU A 652 -4.34 -0.71 -4.22
C LEU A 652 -4.02 0.62 -4.93
N SER A 653 -4.80 1.04 -5.94
CA SER A 653 -4.55 2.25 -6.75
C SER A 653 -4.61 3.61 -6.01
N ASN A 654 -4.83 3.60 -4.69
CA ASN A 654 -4.72 4.77 -3.81
C ASN A 654 -3.48 4.72 -2.92
N VAL A 655 -2.84 3.55 -2.80
CA VAL A 655 -1.75 3.27 -1.86
C VAL A 655 -0.42 3.68 -2.48
N ARG A 656 0.40 4.40 -1.72
CA ARG A 656 1.80 4.69 -2.04
C ARG A 656 2.70 3.79 -1.21
N TYR A 657 3.79 3.25 -1.77
CA TYR A 657 4.62 2.29 -1.03
C TYR A 657 6.13 2.31 -1.31
N SER A 658 6.91 1.70 -0.42
CA SER A 658 8.30 1.29 -0.66
C SER A 658 8.68 0.12 0.26
N VAL A 659 9.77 -0.59 -0.05
CA VAL A 659 10.21 -1.80 0.66
C VAL A 659 11.71 -1.73 0.98
N PHE A 660 12.09 -2.13 2.18
CA PHE A 660 13.47 -2.47 2.55
C PHE A 660 13.55 -3.95 2.89
N GLY A 661 14.36 -4.70 2.13
CA GLY A 661 14.51 -6.15 2.29
C GLY A 661 15.81 -6.50 2.99
N LEU A 662 15.75 -7.12 4.18
CA LEU A 662 16.91 -7.68 4.87
C LEU A 662 17.14 -9.12 4.41
N GLY A 663 18.40 -9.49 4.17
CA GLY A 663 18.79 -10.84 3.80
C GLY A 663 20.29 -11.07 4.03
N SER A 664 20.82 -12.16 3.49
CA SER A 664 22.25 -12.46 3.50
C SER A 664 22.66 -13.09 2.17
N ARG A 665 23.71 -12.57 1.50
CA ARG A 665 24.18 -13.11 0.21
C ARG A 665 24.79 -14.52 0.30
N ALA A 666 24.86 -15.10 1.50
CA ALA A 666 25.17 -16.53 1.71
C ALA A 666 24.00 -17.47 1.38
N TYR A 667 22.79 -16.94 1.12
CA TYR A 667 21.59 -17.71 0.78
C TYR A 667 21.22 -17.47 -0.70
N PRO A 668 20.83 -18.49 -1.48
CA PRO A 668 20.53 -18.35 -2.90
C PRO A 668 19.39 -17.35 -3.19
N ASN A 669 18.35 -17.36 -2.35
CA ASN A 669 17.15 -16.54 -2.52
C ASN A 669 17.26 -15.23 -1.71
N PHE A 670 18.29 -14.44 -2.00
CA PHE A 670 18.58 -13.17 -1.33
C PHE A 670 17.37 -12.22 -1.36
N CYS A 671 16.99 -11.70 -0.18
CA CYS A 671 15.89 -10.74 0.02
C CYS A 671 14.52 -11.11 -0.62
N ALA A 672 14.29 -12.41 -0.93
CA ALA A 672 13.17 -12.87 -1.77
C ALA A 672 11.78 -12.43 -1.28
N PHE A 673 11.52 -12.39 0.03
CA PHE A 673 10.23 -11.90 0.54
C PHE A 673 10.05 -10.37 0.34
N GLY A 674 11.14 -9.60 0.43
CA GLY A 674 11.14 -8.18 0.07
C GLY A 674 10.80 -7.98 -1.41
N HIS A 675 11.41 -8.77 -2.31
CA HIS A 675 11.11 -8.73 -3.74
C HIS A 675 9.66 -9.14 -4.03
N TYR A 676 9.12 -10.16 -3.34
CA TYR A 676 7.72 -10.57 -3.43
C TYR A 676 6.77 -9.42 -3.07
N LEU A 677 6.93 -8.78 -1.91
CA LEU A 677 6.11 -7.64 -1.50
C LEU A 677 6.21 -6.48 -2.49
N ASN A 678 7.44 -6.16 -2.92
CA ASN A 678 7.71 -5.07 -3.86
C ASN A 678 7.07 -5.29 -5.24
N LYS A 679 6.92 -6.55 -5.67
CA LYS A 679 6.23 -6.92 -6.91
C LYS A 679 4.72 -6.95 -6.73
N VAL A 680 4.20 -7.62 -5.70
CA VAL A 680 2.75 -7.81 -5.51
C VAL A 680 2.01 -6.49 -5.21
N PHE A 681 2.62 -5.56 -4.48
CA PHE A 681 2.03 -4.21 -4.36
C PHE A 681 1.91 -3.50 -5.71
N SER A 682 2.92 -3.64 -6.58
CA SER A 682 2.90 -3.10 -7.95
C SER A 682 1.84 -3.78 -8.83
N ASP A 683 1.75 -5.13 -8.76
CA ASP A 683 0.76 -5.93 -9.50
C ASP A 683 -0.69 -5.61 -9.07
N LEU A 684 -0.89 -5.22 -7.80
CA LEU A 684 -2.16 -4.77 -7.24
C LEU A 684 -2.44 -3.28 -7.49
N GLY A 685 -1.56 -2.57 -8.21
CA GLY A 685 -1.73 -1.18 -8.64
C GLY A 685 -1.28 -0.10 -7.65
N ALA A 686 -0.57 -0.45 -6.58
CA ALA A 686 0.03 0.55 -5.69
C ALA A 686 1.20 1.28 -6.39
N GLU A 687 1.39 2.57 -6.11
CA GLU A 687 2.43 3.37 -6.74
C GLU A 687 3.68 3.48 -5.85
N ARG A 688 4.85 3.16 -6.41
CA ARG A 688 6.12 3.10 -5.67
C ARG A 688 6.72 4.50 -5.47
N VAL A 689 6.95 4.89 -4.22
CA VAL A 689 7.50 6.20 -3.82
C VAL A 689 9.02 6.24 -3.96
N SER A 690 9.70 5.17 -3.59
CA SER A 690 11.15 5.01 -3.65
C SER A 690 11.47 3.57 -4.06
N PRO A 691 12.54 3.33 -4.86
CA PRO A 691 13.02 1.97 -5.15
C PRO A 691 13.14 1.11 -3.88
N MET A 692 12.94 -0.20 -4.05
CA MET A 692 13.32 -1.15 -3.02
C MET A 692 14.85 -1.14 -2.88
N ILE A 693 15.33 -1.26 -1.65
CA ILE A 693 16.76 -1.46 -1.35
C ILE A 693 16.93 -2.73 -0.50
N GLU A 694 18.04 -3.42 -0.76
CA GLU A 694 18.46 -4.65 -0.09
C GLU A 694 19.49 -4.33 1.00
N GLY A 695 19.41 -4.99 2.16
CA GLY A 695 20.40 -4.91 3.23
C GLY A 695 21.05 -6.27 3.49
N ASP A 696 22.29 -6.47 3.03
CA ASP A 696 23.05 -7.71 3.20
C ASP A 696 23.66 -7.80 4.60
N GLU A 697 23.28 -8.81 5.39
CA GLU A 697 23.84 -9.08 6.72
C GLU A 697 25.36 -9.24 6.72
N LEU A 698 25.95 -9.68 5.60
CA LEU A 698 27.40 -9.84 5.46
C LEU A 698 28.14 -8.50 5.29
N SER A 699 27.47 -7.48 4.72
CA SER A 699 28.08 -6.20 4.36
C SER A 699 27.06 -5.04 4.36
N ALA A 700 27.37 -3.99 5.14
CA ALA A 700 26.70 -2.69 5.10
C ALA A 700 25.17 -2.62 5.40
N GLN A 701 24.50 -3.69 5.86
CA GLN A 701 23.04 -3.72 6.15
C GLN A 701 22.44 -2.47 6.84
N GLU A 702 23.10 -1.92 7.87
CA GLU A 702 22.64 -0.72 8.60
C GLU A 702 22.94 0.60 7.88
N GLU A 703 23.91 0.61 6.97
CA GLU A 703 24.28 1.74 6.12
C GLU A 703 23.28 1.86 4.95
N SER A 704 23.02 0.76 4.25
CA SER A 704 21.96 0.66 3.21
C SER A 704 20.57 1.01 3.77
N PHE A 705 20.28 0.67 5.03
CA PHE A 705 19.05 1.09 5.70
C PHE A 705 18.98 2.62 5.88
N LYS A 706 20.08 3.27 6.31
CA LYS A 706 20.12 4.74 6.49
C LYS A 706 19.97 5.48 5.16
N GLU A 707 20.61 4.97 4.11
CA GLU A 707 20.47 5.52 2.75
C GLU A 707 19.02 5.41 2.26
N TRP A 708 18.41 4.22 2.36
CA TRP A 708 17.01 4.01 2.00
C TRP A 708 16.06 4.87 2.84
N ALA A 709 16.26 4.95 4.16
CA ALA A 709 15.42 5.73 5.07
C ALA A 709 15.46 7.25 4.73
N ASN A 710 16.65 7.78 4.44
CA ASN A 710 16.83 9.14 3.93
C ASN A 710 16.09 9.34 2.60
N ALA A 711 16.29 8.44 1.64
CA ALA A 711 15.70 8.53 0.30
C ALA A 711 14.16 8.44 0.32
N VAL A 712 13.59 7.48 1.05
CA VAL A 712 12.14 7.27 1.13
C VAL A 712 11.44 8.35 1.93
N PHE A 713 12.05 8.88 3.00
CA PHE A 713 11.52 10.04 3.72
C PHE A 713 11.43 11.28 2.82
N LYS A 714 12.50 11.56 2.06
CA LYS A 714 12.49 12.64 1.07
C LYS A 714 11.50 12.39 -0.07
N ALA A 715 11.42 11.19 -0.62
CA ALA A 715 10.49 10.89 -1.71
C ALA A 715 9.01 10.94 -1.25
N ALA A 716 8.72 10.60 0.01
CA ALA A 716 7.41 10.84 0.63
C ALA A 716 7.17 12.36 0.82
N CYS A 717 8.19 13.08 1.31
CA CYS A 717 8.43 14.53 1.25
C CYS A 717 7.40 15.40 0.53
N ASP A 718 7.68 15.87 -0.68
CA ASP A 718 7.98 14.97 -1.79
C ASP A 718 6.61 14.72 -2.45
N THR A 719 6.23 13.45 -2.61
CA THR A 719 4.90 12.97 -3.04
C THR A 719 3.72 13.68 -2.35
N PHE A 720 3.81 13.87 -1.03
CA PHE A 720 2.75 14.46 -0.20
C PHE A 720 2.85 15.99 -0.04
N CYS A 721 3.82 16.62 -0.72
CA CYS A 721 4.01 18.08 -0.80
C CYS A 721 4.30 18.79 0.55
N LEU A 722 5.03 18.13 1.46
CA LEU A 722 5.34 18.57 2.83
C LEU A 722 6.67 19.34 2.98
N GLN A 723 7.41 19.56 1.87
CA GLN A 723 8.76 20.16 1.86
C GLN A 723 8.89 21.49 2.62
N ASP A 724 7.87 22.36 2.57
CA ASP A 724 7.92 23.72 3.16
C ASP A 724 7.76 23.74 4.70
N ASP A 725 7.21 22.67 5.28
CA ASP A 725 6.78 22.61 6.69
C ASP A 725 7.64 21.70 7.58
N VAL A 726 8.47 20.84 6.96
CA VAL A 726 9.29 19.83 7.63
C VAL A 726 10.77 20.24 7.58
N ASN A 727 11.42 20.31 8.75
CA ASN A 727 12.87 20.50 8.80
C ASN A 727 13.58 19.18 8.44
N ILE A 728 13.86 18.99 7.15
CA ILE A 728 14.48 17.76 6.64
C ILE A 728 15.80 17.47 7.38
N GLN A 729 16.63 18.49 7.66
CA GLN A 729 17.91 18.32 8.38
C GLN A 729 17.76 17.89 9.85
N GLU A 730 16.58 18.04 10.45
CA GLU A 730 16.26 17.60 11.81
C GLU A 730 15.70 16.18 11.81
N ALA A 731 14.87 15.84 10.82
CA ALA A 731 14.35 14.48 10.62
C ALA A 731 15.43 13.49 10.12
N THR A 732 16.26 13.90 9.15
CA THR A 732 17.50 13.17 8.79
C THR A 732 18.60 13.39 9.84
N GLY A 733 18.47 14.44 10.66
CA GLY A 733 19.22 14.61 11.89
C GLY A 733 19.03 13.41 12.82
N ALA A 734 17.80 12.93 13.02
CA ALA A 734 17.54 11.72 13.81
C ALA A 734 18.20 10.44 13.24
N LEU A 735 18.49 10.37 11.93
CA LEU A 735 19.24 9.27 11.29
C LEU A 735 20.75 9.31 11.53
N HIS A 736 21.31 10.48 11.86
CA HIS A 736 22.75 10.72 11.96
C HIS A 736 23.19 11.30 13.32
N GLY A 737 22.23 11.63 14.20
CA GLY A 737 22.42 12.43 15.40
C GLY A 737 21.43 12.11 16.52
N SER A 738 21.87 11.26 17.45
CA SER A 738 21.72 11.49 18.89
C SER A 738 20.36 11.58 19.57
N ASP A 739 19.27 11.03 19.01
CA ASP A 739 18.16 10.58 19.91
C ASP A 739 18.33 9.15 20.44
N GLN A 740 19.04 8.26 19.71
CA GLN A 740 19.47 6.95 20.23
C GLN A 740 20.98 6.64 20.12
N SER A 741 21.80 7.49 19.47
CA SER A 741 23.25 7.30 19.55
C SER A 741 23.75 7.61 20.96
N TRP A 742 24.60 6.74 21.51
CA TRP A 742 25.13 6.93 22.85
C TRP A 742 26.06 8.15 22.93
N SER A 743 25.97 8.87 24.04
CA SER A 743 26.92 9.93 24.42
C SER A 743 27.11 9.96 25.93
N LEU A 744 28.27 10.45 26.37
CA LEU A 744 28.61 10.54 27.78
C LEU A 744 27.61 11.45 28.52
N GLY A 745 27.02 10.95 29.60
CA GLY A 745 26.01 11.66 30.38
C GLY A 745 24.57 11.59 29.85
N LYS A 746 24.31 11.06 28.63
CA LYS A 746 22.93 10.83 28.14
C LYS A 746 22.26 9.61 28.77
N TYR A 747 23.05 8.62 29.21
CA TYR A 747 22.55 7.40 29.84
C TYR A 747 23.14 7.23 31.23
N ARG A 748 22.32 6.77 32.19
CA ARG A 748 22.74 6.45 33.56
C ARG A 748 22.21 5.10 34.01
N LEU A 749 22.91 4.51 34.97
CA LEU A 749 22.36 3.42 35.78
C LEU A 749 21.74 4.03 37.05
N GLN A 750 20.64 3.44 37.48
CA GLN A 750 19.95 3.74 38.74
C GLN A 750 19.58 2.42 39.42
N GLU A 751 19.35 2.45 40.72
CA GLU A 751 19.01 1.25 41.49
C GLU A 751 17.69 0.62 41.01
N GLY A 752 17.71 -0.69 40.80
CA GLY A 752 16.60 -1.49 40.28
C GLY A 752 15.72 -2.04 41.41
N ALA A 753 14.42 -1.75 41.38
CA ALA A 753 13.51 -2.05 42.48
C ALA A 753 13.05 -3.52 42.59
N LYS A 754 13.27 -4.34 41.55
CA LYS A 754 12.86 -5.76 41.52
C LYS A 754 13.65 -6.52 40.45
N ASP A 755 14.21 -7.66 40.81
CA ASP A 755 14.74 -8.64 39.86
C ASP A 755 13.62 -9.49 39.27
N LEU A 756 13.84 -10.03 38.07
CA LEU A 756 12.91 -10.91 37.38
C LEU A 756 13.53 -12.30 37.23
N ASP A 757 12.72 -13.35 37.38
CA ASP A 757 13.16 -14.69 37.00
C ASP A 757 13.68 -14.68 35.56
N LEU A 758 14.73 -15.46 35.29
CA LEU A 758 15.40 -15.46 33.99
C LEU A 758 14.42 -15.68 32.82
N CYS A 759 13.45 -16.58 32.96
CA CYS A 759 12.51 -16.85 31.88
C CYS A 759 11.50 -15.71 31.72
N ALA A 760 11.06 -15.08 32.81
CA ALA A 760 10.26 -13.85 32.72
C ALA A 760 11.05 -12.69 32.09
N GLY A 761 12.34 -12.56 32.42
CA GLY A 761 13.23 -11.53 31.89
C GLY A 761 13.55 -11.72 30.40
N LEU A 762 13.90 -12.94 29.98
CA LEU A 762 14.06 -13.28 28.57
C LEU A 762 12.72 -13.14 27.81
N SER A 763 11.58 -13.54 28.40
CA SER A 763 10.28 -13.40 27.74
C SER A 763 9.91 -11.93 27.50
N ALA A 764 10.28 -11.03 28.42
CA ALA A 764 10.12 -9.59 28.26
C ALA A 764 11.06 -8.98 27.20
N ILE A 765 12.25 -9.56 26.98
CA ILE A 765 13.20 -9.12 25.94
C ILE A 765 12.79 -9.60 24.55
N HIS A 766 12.33 -10.84 24.44
CA HIS A 766 12.09 -11.52 23.16
C HIS A 766 10.60 -11.59 22.75
N ALA A 767 9.69 -11.03 23.56
CA ALA A 767 8.24 -10.98 23.34
C ALA A 767 7.57 -12.36 23.08
N LYS A 768 8.20 -13.45 23.53
CA LYS A 768 7.70 -14.83 23.44
C LYS A 768 7.80 -15.52 24.80
N HIS A 769 6.87 -16.42 25.13
CA HIS A 769 6.92 -17.18 26.37
C HIS A 769 8.07 -18.21 26.34
N ILE A 770 8.96 -18.17 27.33
CA ILE A 770 10.14 -19.04 27.40
C ILE A 770 10.01 -19.99 28.58
N ALA A 771 10.05 -21.30 28.27
CA ALA A 771 9.96 -22.38 29.24
C ALA A 771 11.35 -22.84 29.71
N ILE A 772 11.37 -23.76 30.68
CA ILE A 772 12.61 -24.36 31.21
C ILE A 772 12.57 -25.87 30.97
N ALA A 773 13.49 -26.38 30.16
CA ALA A 773 13.83 -27.79 30.16
C ALA A 773 15.02 -28.06 31.11
N THR A 774 15.24 -29.31 31.51
CA THR A 774 16.31 -29.70 32.45
C THR A 774 17.23 -30.74 31.83
N VAL A 775 18.56 -30.58 31.93
CA VAL A 775 19.51 -31.56 31.38
C VAL A 775 19.42 -32.89 32.12
N VAL A 776 19.03 -33.96 31.43
CA VAL A 776 18.99 -35.33 31.94
C VAL A 776 20.31 -36.03 31.71
N SER A 777 20.82 -36.00 30.47
CA SER A 777 22.09 -36.64 30.11
C SER A 777 22.74 -36.01 28.87
N ARG A 778 24.03 -36.31 28.69
CA ARG A 778 24.84 -35.94 27.52
C ARG A 778 25.71 -37.12 27.13
N GLN A 779 25.66 -37.54 25.87
CA GLN A 779 26.46 -38.62 25.30
C GLN A 779 27.27 -38.11 24.11
N GLN A 780 28.56 -38.45 24.04
CA GLN A 780 29.38 -38.25 22.83
C GLN A 780 29.00 -39.29 21.78
N LEU A 781 28.73 -38.86 20.55
CA LEU A 781 28.33 -39.74 19.43
C LEU A 781 29.49 -40.08 18.50
N GLN A 782 30.59 -39.33 18.55
CA GLN A 782 31.80 -39.58 17.77
C GLN A 782 32.83 -40.41 18.56
N SER A 783 33.70 -41.10 17.83
CA SER A 783 34.84 -41.81 18.42
C SER A 783 35.75 -40.85 19.21
N PRO A 784 36.34 -41.28 20.35
CA PRO A 784 37.39 -40.51 21.05
C PRO A 784 38.63 -40.18 20.20
N LEU A 785 38.77 -40.77 19.01
CA LEU A 785 39.81 -40.49 18.02
C LEU A 785 39.45 -39.32 17.06
N SER A 786 38.29 -38.68 17.22
CA SER A 786 37.83 -37.58 16.36
C SER A 786 38.56 -36.26 16.64
N ASP A 787 38.78 -35.46 15.60
CA ASP A 787 39.20 -34.05 15.72
C ASP A 787 38.05 -33.11 16.12
N ARG A 788 36.83 -33.67 16.23
CA ARG A 788 35.57 -32.96 16.50
C ARG A 788 34.76 -33.68 17.58
N GLU A 789 33.69 -33.03 17.99
CA GLU A 789 32.73 -33.59 18.94
C GLU A 789 31.31 -33.38 18.37
N THR A 790 30.42 -34.31 18.63
CA THR A 790 28.97 -34.17 18.36
C THR A 790 28.22 -34.97 19.41
N ILE A 791 27.37 -34.28 20.18
CA ILE A 791 26.68 -34.87 21.33
C ILE A 791 25.21 -35.15 21.04
N LEU A 792 24.69 -36.20 21.66
CA LEU A 792 23.27 -36.31 22.00
C LEU A 792 23.07 -35.66 23.36
N LEU A 793 22.19 -34.67 23.43
CA LEU A 793 21.73 -34.03 24.68
C LEU A 793 20.27 -34.43 24.91
N ILE A 794 19.94 -34.88 26.12
CA ILE A 794 18.56 -35.22 26.52
C ILE A 794 18.07 -34.19 27.55
N LEU A 795 16.90 -33.61 27.28
CA LEU A 795 16.26 -32.58 28.09
C LEU A 795 14.87 -33.02 28.56
N ASP A 796 14.61 -32.96 29.86
CA ASP A 796 13.31 -33.20 30.50
C ASP A 796 12.46 -31.92 30.45
N THR A 797 11.25 -32.00 29.88
CA THR A 797 10.30 -30.88 29.76
C THR A 797 9.40 -30.72 30.98
N LYS A 798 9.41 -31.66 31.92
CA LYS A 798 8.57 -31.70 33.13
C LYS A 798 7.06 -31.62 32.87
N GLY A 799 6.64 -32.03 31.67
CA GLY A 799 5.25 -31.93 31.22
C GLY A 799 4.79 -30.51 30.89
N CYS A 800 5.72 -29.57 30.70
CA CYS A 800 5.40 -28.20 30.27
C CYS A 800 4.75 -28.22 28.88
N THR A 801 3.49 -27.81 28.80
CA THR A 801 2.69 -27.84 27.57
C THR A 801 3.29 -26.99 26.44
N GLU A 802 4.01 -25.94 26.78
CA GLU A 802 4.70 -24.99 25.91
C GLU A 802 5.99 -25.56 25.30
N LEU A 803 6.38 -26.78 25.72
CA LEU A 803 7.43 -27.59 25.12
C LEU A 803 6.87 -28.83 24.38
N SER A 804 5.58 -28.82 24.04
CA SER A 804 5.01 -29.79 23.09
C SER A 804 5.58 -29.56 21.69
N TYR A 805 5.91 -30.64 20.97
CA TYR A 805 6.54 -30.60 19.66
C TYR A 805 6.09 -31.78 18.80
N LEU A 806 6.36 -31.72 17.50
CA LEU A 806 6.21 -32.80 16.53
C LEU A 806 7.57 -33.16 15.88
N PRO A 807 7.74 -34.39 15.36
CA PRO A 807 8.92 -34.79 14.59
C PRO A 807 9.19 -33.82 13.42
N GLY A 808 10.38 -33.20 13.43
CA GLY A 808 10.78 -32.15 12.49
C GLY A 808 10.92 -30.74 13.10
N ASP A 809 10.28 -30.48 14.25
CA ASP A 809 10.36 -29.18 14.95
C ASP A 809 11.77 -28.85 15.46
N HIS A 810 12.00 -27.57 15.82
CA HIS A 810 13.25 -27.09 16.40
C HIS A 810 13.07 -26.65 17.87
N LEU A 811 14.11 -26.83 18.68
CA LEU A 811 14.22 -26.15 19.98
C LEU A 811 15.16 -24.94 19.88
N GLY A 812 14.64 -23.75 20.15
CA GLY A 812 15.43 -22.53 20.34
C GLY A 812 15.94 -22.44 21.77
N ILE A 813 17.25 -22.55 21.98
CA ILE A 813 17.90 -22.47 23.30
C ILE A 813 18.55 -21.10 23.50
N TYR A 814 18.32 -20.46 24.65
CA TYR A 814 18.97 -19.21 25.07
C TYR A 814 20.20 -19.50 25.95
N PRO A 815 21.43 -19.34 25.44
CA PRO A 815 22.65 -19.69 26.17
C PRO A 815 23.13 -18.56 27.10
N PRO A 816 23.96 -18.86 28.10
CA PRO A 816 24.87 -17.89 28.70
C PRO A 816 26.13 -17.69 27.83
N ASN A 817 26.76 -16.52 27.97
CA ASN A 817 28.17 -16.33 27.61
C ASN A 817 29.10 -17.06 28.60
N ASP A 818 30.34 -17.37 28.19
CA ASP A 818 31.36 -17.96 29.08
C ASP A 818 31.67 -16.99 30.24
N PRO A 819 31.51 -17.40 31.52
CA PRO A 819 31.79 -16.55 32.68
C PRO A 819 33.19 -15.93 32.65
N LYS A 820 34.21 -16.62 32.11
CA LYS A 820 35.58 -16.08 32.01
C LYS A 820 35.66 -14.86 31.08
N LEU A 821 34.87 -14.86 30.01
CA LEU A 821 34.78 -13.75 29.07
C LEU A 821 33.93 -12.60 29.64
N VAL A 822 32.90 -12.94 30.42
CA VAL A 822 32.12 -11.94 31.18
C VAL A 822 33.00 -11.22 32.19
N GLU A 823 33.85 -11.91 32.96
CA GLU A 823 34.79 -11.27 33.89
C GLU A 823 35.80 -10.34 33.19
N ILE A 824 36.26 -10.67 31.97
CA ILE A 824 37.12 -9.77 31.19
C ILE A 824 36.37 -8.48 30.80
N VAL A 825 35.09 -8.56 30.43
CA VAL A 825 34.28 -7.37 30.16
C VAL A 825 34.06 -6.56 31.44
N LEU A 826 33.64 -7.21 32.53
CA LEU A 826 33.33 -6.58 33.82
C LEU A 826 34.55 -5.86 34.42
N SER A 827 35.73 -6.49 34.40
CA SER A 827 36.99 -5.91 34.91
C SER A 827 37.53 -4.74 34.08
N ARG A 828 36.97 -4.48 32.89
CA ARG A 828 37.29 -3.33 32.04
C ARG A 828 36.25 -2.21 32.12
N LEU A 829 35.17 -2.37 32.89
CA LEU A 829 34.16 -1.32 33.08
C LEU A 829 34.68 -0.21 33.99
N HIS A 830 34.51 1.04 33.54
CA HIS A 830 34.90 2.24 34.27
C HIS A 830 33.67 2.94 34.85
N ASN A 831 33.77 3.42 36.09
CA ASN A 831 32.67 4.05 36.84
C ASN A 831 31.38 3.20 36.86
N ALA A 832 31.54 1.88 36.99
CA ALA A 832 30.43 0.96 37.18
C ALA A 832 29.93 0.95 38.65
N PRO A 833 28.62 0.81 38.88
CA PRO A 833 28.11 0.39 40.18
C PRO A 833 28.59 -1.04 40.51
N PRO A 834 28.49 -1.49 41.78
CA PRO A 834 28.78 -2.87 42.16
C PRO A 834 28.14 -3.88 41.20
N ILE A 835 28.96 -4.79 40.68
CA ILE A 835 28.63 -5.69 39.55
C ILE A 835 27.32 -6.46 39.77
N ASP A 836 27.06 -6.84 41.02
CA ASP A 836 25.94 -7.66 41.47
C ASP A 836 24.82 -6.84 42.14
N GLN A 837 24.86 -5.50 42.07
CA GLN A 837 23.70 -4.65 42.40
C GLN A 837 22.69 -4.67 41.25
N LEU A 838 21.40 -4.74 41.57
CA LEU A 838 20.32 -4.59 40.60
C LEU A 838 20.28 -3.16 40.08
N VAL A 839 20.36 -3.00 38.75
CA VAL A 839 20.31 -1.70 38.09
C VAL A 839 19.23 -1.67 37.01
N LYS A 840 18.56 -0.52 36.89
CA LYS A 840 17.78 -0.11 35.73
C LYS A 840 18.58 0.90 34.89
N LEU A 841 18.37 0.85 33.59
CA LEU A 841 18.99 1.76 32.62
C LEU A 841 18.02 2.90 32.31
N GLU A 842 18.47 4.14 32.45
CA GLU A 842 17.69 5.35 32.17
C GLU A 842 18.38 6.21 31.11
N MET A 843 17.59 6.84 30.25
CA MET A 843 18.04 7.82 29.26
C MET A 843 17.55 9.22 29.66
N LEU A 844 18.38 10.23 29.45
CA LEU A 844 18.01 11.63 29.51
C LEU A 844 17.26 11.99 28.22
N GLN A 845 15.94 12.13 28.31
CA GLN A 845 15.12 12.59 27.20
C GLN A 845 14.99 14.12 27.26
N GLU A 846 15.40 14.79 26.19
CA GLU A 846 15.21 16.24 26.03
C GLU A 846 13.92 16.48 25.26
N ARG A 847 12.92 17.06 25.93
CA ARG A 847 11.64 17.44 25.32
C ARG A 847 11.64 18.95 25.09
N SER A 848 11.19 19.38 23.93
CA SER A 848 11.03 20.81 23.57
C SER A 848 9.55 21.19 23.47
N PRO A 849 8.78 21.20 24.59
CA PRO A 849 7.43 21.74 24.60
C PRO A 849 7.43 23.25 24.32
N ALA A 850 6.25 23.80 24.02
CA ALA A 850 6.07 25.21 23.66
C ALA A 850 6.42 26.24 24.78
N LEU A 851 6.87 25.78 25.95
CA LEU A 851 7.28 26.59 27.11
C LEU A 851 8.82 26.59 27.32
N GLY A 852 9.59 25.91 26.47
CA GLY A 852 11.05 25.81 26.55
C GLY A 852 11.56 24.38 26.76
N PRO A 853 12.85 24.12 26.55
CA PRO A 853 13.44 22.78 26.65
C PRO A 853 13.42 22.28 28.10
N SER A 854 12.96 21.04 28.29
CA SER A 854 12.92 20.35 29.58
C SER A 854 13.60 18.99 29.44
N LYS A 855 14.53 18.67 30.34
CA LYS A 855 15.27 17.40 30.33
C LYS A 855 14.76 16.51 31.45
N SER A 856 14.28 15.31 31.12
CA SER A 856 13.73 14.35 32.07
C SER A 856 14.37 12.98 31.88
N TRP A 857 14.78 12.34 32.98
CA TRP A 857 15.22 10.95 32.95
C TRP A 857 14.01 10.01 32.80
N THR A 858 14.09 9.10 31.84
CA THR A 858 13.06 8.09 31.56
C THR A 858 13.68 6.69 31.52
N CYS A 859 12.90 5.65 31.85
CA CYS A 859 13.33 4.27 31.70
C CYS A 859 13.71 3.99 30.23
N PHE A 860 14.80 3.25 30.00
CA PHE A 860 15.20 2.77 28.68
C PHE A 860 14.89 1.28 28.59
N GLU A 861 13.66 0.98 28.16
CA GLU A 861 13.06 -0.35 28.12
C GLU A 861 13.68 -1.22 27.01
N ARG A 862 14.89 -1.71 27.29
CA ARG A 862 15.65 -2.63 26.40
C ARG A 862 15.75 -4.05 26.96
N PHE A 863 15.86 -4.15 28.28
CA PHE A 863 15.85 -5.37 29.07
C PHE A 863 15.42 -4.99 30.50
N PRO A 864 14.90 -5.94 31.30
CA PRO A 864 14.47 -5.67 32.68
C PRO A 864 15.60 -5.17 33.60
N PRO A 865 15.27 -4.57 34.75
CA PRO A 865 16.24 -4.32 35.80
C PRO A 865 16.95 -5.63 36.19
N CYS A 866 18.28 -5.61 36.23
CA CYS A 866 19.11 -6.78 36.46
C CYS A 866 20.52 -6.35 36.91
N THR A 867 21.36 -7.30 37.31
CA THR A 867 22.78 -7.02 37.62
C THR A 867 23.60 -6.85 36.34
N LEU A 868 24.77 -6.18 36.43
CA LEU A 868 25.70 -6.10 35.29
C LEU A 868 26.15 -7.50 34.86
N ARG A 869 26.40 -8.38 35.84
CA ARG A 869 26.69 -9.80 35.60
C ARG A 869 25.59 -10.47 34.77
N THR A 870 24.33 -10.34 35.16
CA THR A 870 23.20 -10.95 34.42
C THR A 870 23.08 -10.38 33.01
N ALA A 871 23.22 -9.06 32.82
CA ALA A 871 23.17 -8.43 31.52
C ALA A 871 24.23 -8.97 30.55
N PHE A 872 25.50 -9.01 30.96
CA PHE A 872 26.59 -9.55 30.12
C PHE A 872 26.62 -11.09 30.05
N THR A 873 25.99 -11.81 30.98
CA THR A 873 25.93 -13.27 30.94
C THR A 873 24.77 -13.78 30.08
N ARG A 874 23.57 -13.21 30.17
CA ARG A 874 22.34 -13.77 29.57
C ARG A 874 21.66 -12.88 28.52
N TYR A 875 21.92 -11.57 28.47
CA TYR A 875 21.14 -10.64 27.63
C TYR A 875 21.92 -9.96 26.49
N LEU A 876 23.24 -9.81 26.59
CA LEU A 876 24.07 -9.10 25.60
C LEU A 876 25.06 -10.04 24.91
N ASP A 877 25.24 -9.91 23.59
CA ASP A 877 26.24 -10.68 22.86
C ASP A 877 27.62 -9.97 22.97
N ILE A 878 28.55 -10.60 23.68
CA ILE A 878 29.94 -10.14 23.84
C ILE A 878 30.91 -10.85 22.88
N MET A 879 30.42 -11.80 22.07
CA MET A 879 31.22 -12.62 21.17
C MET A 879 31.26 -12.07 19.74
N ILE A 880 30.29 -11.23 19.37
CA ILE A 880 30.30 -10.49 18.11
C ILE A 880 31.47 -9.50 18.03
N THR A 881 32.05 -9.34 16.83
CA THR A 881 33.03 -8.29 16.52
C THR A 881 32.36 -6.92 16.55
N PRO A 882 32.91 -5.92 17.29
CA PRO A 882 32.38 -4.56 17.31
C PRO A 882 32.25 -3.95 15.91
N SER A 883 31.08 -3.38 15.61
CA SER A 883 30.82 -2.72 14.33
C SER A 883 31.58 -1.39 14.21
N LYS A 884 31.78 -0.90 12.98
CA LYS A 884 32.35 0.44 12.69
C LYS A 884 31.73 1.56 13.55
N ASN A 885 30.41 1.52 13.74
CA ASN A 885 29.67 2.48 14.59
C ASN A 885 30.11 2.41 16.08
N LEU A 886 30.35 1.22 16.62
CA LEU A 886 30.84 1.04 17.98
C LEU A 886 32.34 1.37 18.10
N LEU A 887 33.15 1.07 17.08
CA LEU A 887 34.57 1.49 17.02
C LEU A 887 34.71 3.02 16.98
N GLN A 888 33.79 3.74 16.30
CA GLN A 888 33.77 5.21 16.32
C GLN A 888 33.44 5.79 17.70
N LEU A 889 32.58 5.10 18.47
CA LEU A 889 32.31 5.47 19.87
C LEU A 889 33.50 5.12 20.78
N PHE A 890 34.24 4.05 20.49
CA PHE A 890 35.47 3.71 21.20
C PHE A 890 36.61 4.70 20.92
N SER A 891 36.80 5.19 19.69
CA SER A 891 37.87 6.16 19.40
C SER A 891 37.72 7.45 20.21
N VAL A 892 36.49 7.95 20.37
CA VAL A 892 36.17 9.14 21.21
C VAL A 892 36.44 8.90 22.71
N LEU A 893 36.59 7.66 23.15
CA LEU A 893 36.84 7.26 24.55
C LEU A 893 38.24 6.67 24.79
N ALA A 894 39.07 6.57 23.75
CA ALA A 894 40.47 6.16 23.86
C ALA A 894 41.30 7.33 24.42
N THR A 895 41.87 7.12 25.62
CA THR A 895 42.63 8.15 26.33
C THR A 895 44.04 8.35 25.76
N ASP A 896 44.59 7.34 25.09
CA ASP A 896 45.83 7.43 24.32
C ASP A 896 45.54 7.80 22.85
N ASP A 897 46.48 8.54 22.23
CA ASP A 897 46.31 9.06 20.86
C ASP A 897 46.50 7.96 19.79
N PHE A 898 47.38 6.98 20.00
CA PHE A 898 47.62 5.88 19.06
C PHE A 898 46.45 4.90 19.02
N ASP A 899 45.90 4.53 20.19
CA ASP A 899 44.65 3.76 20.27
C ASP A 899 43.50 4.50 19.56
N ARG A 900 43.40 5.83 19.77
CA ARG A 900 42.35 6.67 19.17
C ARG A 900 42.45 6.75 17.66
N GLU A 901 43.61 7.05 17.09
CA GLU A 901 43.84 7.08 15.63
C GLU A 901 43.56 5.71 15.00
N ARG A 902 43.99 4.63 15.67
CA ARG A 902 43.81 3.26 15.16
C ARG A 902 42.34 2.82 15.17
N LEU A 903 41.57 3.17 16.20
CA LEU A 903 40.12 2.95 16.26
C LEU A 903 39.35 3.82 15.24
N ASP A 904 39.74 5.09 15.09
CA ASP A 904 39.11 6.03 14.15
C ASP A 904 39.39 5.67 12.69
N LYS A 905 40.56 5.09 12.38
CA LYS A 905 40.80 4.45 11.09
C LYS A 905 39.87 3.25 10.89
N LEU A 906 39.75 2.35 11.86
CA LEU A 906 38.90 1.15 11.74
C LEU A 906 37.40 1.45 11.68
N SER A 907 36.93 2.62 12.13
CA SER A 907 35.53 3.03 11.93
C SER A 907 35.27 3.64 10.54
N LYS A 908 36.24 4.35 9.96
CA LYS A 908 36.07 5.10 8.69
C LYS A 908 36.53 4.35 7.45
N ASP A 909 37.65 3.64 7.53
CA ASP A 909 38.24 2.88 6.43
C ASP A 909 37.58 1.50 6.33
N ALA A 910 36.71 1.33 5.34
CA ALA A 910 35.99 0.08 5.11
C ALA A 910 36.93 -1.09 4.77
N GLN A 911 38.07 -0.83 4.09
CA GLN A 911 39.02 -1.87 3.71
C GLN A 911 39.86 -2.30 4.92
N ALA A 912 40.34 -1.35 5.73
CA ALA A 912 41.06 -1.66 6.97
C ALA A 912 40.17 -2.40 7.99
N TYR A 913 38.89 -2.02 8.11
CA TYR A 913 37.92 -2.73 8.96
C TYR A 913 37.77 -4.19 8.55
N GLU A 914 37.51 -4.47 7.26
CA GLU A 914 37.32 -5.84 6.78
C GLU A 914 38.63 -6.66 6.84
N GLN A 915 39.80 -6.06 6.61
CA GLN A 915 41.10 -6.72 6.82
C GLN A 915 41.31 -7.10 8.30
N TRP A 916 41.07 -6.19 9.24
CA TRP A 916 41.19 -6.45 10.68
C TRP A 916 40.19 -7.52 11.14
N LYS A 917 38.93 -7.44 10.69
CA LYS A 917 37.87 -8.44 10.93
C LYS A 917 38.23 -9.81 10.37
N GLN A 918 38.71 -9.89 9.13
CA GLN A 918 39.09 -11.15 8.47
C GLN A 918 40.32 -11.81 9.12
N TYR A 919 41.33 -11.02 9.50
CA TYR A 919 42.58 -11.54 10.06
C TYR A 919 42.48 -11.87 11.56
N ASN A 920 41.89 -10.97 12.36
CA ASN A 920 41.84 -11.12 13.82
C ASN A 920 40.54 -11.79 14.31
N ASN A 921 39.43 -11.66 13.58
CA ASN A 921 38.05 -11.97 14.01
C ASN A 921 37.86 -11.80 15.54
N PRO A 922 38.02 -10.58 16.08
CA PRO A 922 38.08 -10.38 17.53
C PRO A 922 36.67 -10.30 18.12
N ASN A 923 36.50 -10.84 19.32
CA ASN A 923 35.31 -10.59 20.14
C ASN A 923 35.49 -9.33 21.01
N LEU A 924 34.44 -8.86 21.67
CA LEU A 924 34.53 -7.69 22.55
C LEU A 924 35.63 -7.82 23.63
N PRO A 925 35.73 -8.92 24.41
CA PRO A 925 36.84 -9.14 25.35
C PRO A 925 38.23 -8.92 24.73
N GLU A 926 38.47 -9.42 23.52
CA GLU A 926 39.75 -9.22 22.81
C GLU A 926 39.95 -7.76 22.37
N VAL A 927 38.91 -7.04 21.95
CA VAL A 927 39.02 -5.60 21.61
C VAL A 927 39.29 -4.75 22.85
N LEU A 928 38.68 -5.07 24.00
CA LEU A 928 38.94 -4.39 25.27
C LEU A 928 40.33 -4.68 25.87
N GLN A 929 41.05 -5.66 25.30
CA GLN A 929 42.46 -5.97 25.56
C GLN A 929 43.40 -5.39 24.49
N GLU A 930 42.98 -5.32 23.22
CA GLU A 930 43.76 -4.74 22.11
C GLU A 930 43.92 -3.22 22.26
N PHE A 931 42.93 -2.53 22.83
CA PHE A 931 42.92 -1.08 23.06
C PHE A 931 42.85 -0.76 24.57
N PRO A 932 43.97 -0.84 25.31
CA PRO A 932 43.98 -0.75 26.77
C PRO A 932 43.65 0.66 27.30
N SER A 933 43.87 1.72 26.51
CA SER A 933 43.57 3.11 26.93
C SER A 933 42.08 3.46 26.90
N LEU A 934 41.24 2.55 26.39
CA LEU A 934 39.81 2.76 26.23
C LEU A 934 39.10 2.87 27.59
N TYR A 935 38.47 4.02 27.83
CA TYR A 935 37.56 4.24 28.94
C TYR A 935 36.17 3.68 28.59
N VAL A 936 35.67 2.70 29.36
CA VAL A 936 34.46 1.92 29.01
C VAL A 936 33.34 2.12 30.05
N PRO A 937 32.40 3.05 29.85
CA PRO A 937 31.20 3.15 30.67
C PRO A 937 30.30 1.92 30.50
N PRO A 938 29.69 1.36 31.57
CA PRO A 938 28.74 0.25 31.43
C PRO A 938 27.54 0.62 30.55
N THR A 939 27.09 1.88 30.60
CA THR A 939 25.96 2.37 29.79
C THR A 939 26.25 2.38 28.28
N LEU A 940 27.51 2.44 27.86
CA LEU A 940 27.87 2.29 26.44
C LEU A 940 27.55 0.87 25.98
N LEU A 941 28.15 -0.13 26.62
CA LEU A 941 27.99 -1.52 26.23
C LEU A 941 26.53 -2.00 26.40
N MET A 942 25.87 -1.61 27.49
CA MET A 942 24.46 -1.93 27.75
C MET A 942 23.48 -1.33 26.74
N THR A 943 23.82 -0.21 26.08
CA THR A 943 22.97 0.38 25.03
C THR A 943 23.34 -0.08 23.63
N GLN A 944 24.62 -0.31 23.34
CA GLN A 944 25.12 -0.53 21.97
C GLN A 944 25.38 -2.00 21.59
N LEU A 945 25.75 -2.89 22.52
CA LEU A 945 25.97 -4.29 22.18
C LEU A 945 24.65 -4.97 21.76
N PRO A 946 24.61 -5.85 20.74
CA PRO A 946 23.42 -6.61 20.38
C PRO A 946 22.87 -7.49 21.51
N LEU A 947 21.59 -7.87 21.41
CA LEU A 947 20.98 -8.82 22.33
C LEU A 947 21.45 -10.25 22.00
N LEU A 948 21.73 -11.05 23.03
CA LEU A 948 22.18 -12.43 22.88
C LEU A 948 21.04 -13.32 22.36
N GLN A 949 21.16 -13.80 21.13
CA GLN A 949 20.10 -14.56 20.45
C GLN A 949 20.02 -16.03 20.92
N GLN A 950 18.83 -16.62 20.85
CA GLN A 950 18.66 -18.07 20.88
C GLN A 950 19.35 -18.75 19.70
N ARG A 951 19.79 -19.99 19.90
CA ARG A 951 20.32 -20.86 18.83
C ARG A 951 19.37 -22.05 18.67
N PHE A 952 18.90 -22.28 17.44
CA PHE A 952 17.97 -23.36 17.12
C PHE A 952 18.70 -24.68 16.84
N TYR A 953 18.08 -25.79 17.21
CA TYR A 953 18.52 -27.16 16.90
C TYR A 953 17.29 -28.01 16.55
N SER A 954 17.31 -28.77 15.46
CA SER A 954 16.22 -29.69 15.09
C SER A 954 16.11 -30.83 16.11
N VAL A 955 14.89 -31.17 16.52
CA VAL A 955 14.63 -32.17 17.56
C VAL A 955 14.85 -33.58 17.04
N SER A 956 15.64 -34.37 17.78
CA SER A 956 16.12 -35.70 17.40
C SER A 956 15.48 -36.84 18.21
N SER A 957 14.26 -36.63 18.71
CA SER A 957 13.41 -37.60 19.42
C SER A 957 11.98 -37.58 18.85
N SER A 958 11.27 -38.70 18.92
CA SER A 958 9.80 -38.68 18.76
C SER A 958 9.14 -38.41 20.12
N PRO A 959 8.12 -37.53 20.21
CA PRO A 959 7.40 -37.26 21.46
C PRO A 959 6.51 -38.43 21.89
N LYS A 960 6.17 -39.35 20.97
CA LYS A 960 5.47 -40.60 21.30
C LYS A 960 6.43 -41.69 21.81
N TYR A 961 7.68 -41.66 21.37
CA TYR A 961 8.70 -42.66 21.74
C TYR A 961 9.48 -42.28 23.01
N HIS A 962 9.69 -40.98 23.27
CA HIS A 962 10.24 -40.44 24.51
C HIS A 962 9.30 -39.37 25.11
N PRO A 963 8.18 -39.77 25.75
CA PRO A 963 7.20 -38.83 26.28
C PRO A 963 7.77 -37.96 27.41
N GLY A 964 7.73 -36.64 27.24
CA GLY A 964 8.29 -35.68 28.20
C GLY A 964 9.76 -35.33 27.99
N GLU A 965 10.44 -35.91 27.00
CA GLU A 965 11.83 -35.61 26.68
C GLU A 965 12.00 -34.94 25.31
N ILE A 966 13.03 -34.09 25.20
CA ILE A 966 13.50 -33.48 23.95
C ILE A 966 14.97 -33.84 23.78
N HIS A 967 15.29 -34.53 22.68
CA HIS A 967 16.66 -34.89 22.33
C HIS A 967 17.20 -33.93 21.26
N LEU A 968 18.49 -33.58 21.34
CA LEU A 968 19.16 -32.74 20.34
C LEU A 968 20.50 -33.37 19.91
N THR A 969 20.77 -33.36 18.59
CA THR A 969 22.07 -33.75 18.00
C THR A 969 22.93 -32.51 17.75
N ILE A 970 23.89 -32.22 18.63
CA ILE A 970 24.61 -30.94 18.65
C ILE A 970 26.07 -31.15 18.24
N ALA A 971 26.46 -30.67 17.05
CA ALA A 971 27.86 -30.59 16.64
C ALA A 971 28.57 -29.44 17.38
N ILE A 972 29.71 -29.71 18.03
CA ILE A 972 30.38 -28.71 18.86
C ILE A 972 31.21 -27.77 17.99
N ALA A 973 30.88 -26.47 18.05
CA ALA A 973 31.53 -25.46 17.23
C ALA A 973 32.78 -24.90 17.93
N LYS A 974 33.95 -25.17 17.34
CA LYS A 974 35.25 -24.56 17.68
C LYS A 974 35.84 -23.97 16.40
N TYR A 975 36.24 -22.71 16.45
CA TYR A 975 36.80 -21.98 15.31
C TYR A 975 38.27 -21.64 15.60
N VAL A 976 39.20 -22.18 14.81
CA VAL A 976 40.61 -21.78 14.90
C VAL A 976 40.80 -20.52 14.06
N LYS A 977 41.26 -19.43 14.69
CA LYS A 977 41.53 -18.16 14.02
C LYS A 977 42.88 -18.22 13.25
N PRO A 978 43.15 -17.33 12.29
CA PRO A 978 44.43 -17.29 11.57
C PRO A 978 45.66 -17.18 12.48
N ASN A 979 45.51 -16.55 13.65
CA ASN A 979 46.54 -16.46 14.69
C ASN A 979 46.58 -17.64 15.69
N GLY A 980 45.97 -18.78 15.35
CA GLY A 980 45.97 -20.02 16.14
C GLY A 980 45.08 -20.02 17.39
N LYS A 981 44.55 -18.87 17.84
CA LYS A 981 43.59 -18.81 18.95
C LYS A 981 42.29 -19.54 18.61
N ILE A 982 41.70 -20.22 19.59
CA ILE A 982 40.40 -20.90 19.43
C ILE A 982 39.27 -19.99 19.94
N HIS A 983 38.25 -19.81 19.11
CA HIS A 983 36.95 -19.22 19.48
C HIS A 983 35.91 -20.33 19.64
N ASN A 984 35.19 -20.31 20.77
CA ASN A 984 34.17 -21.31 21.11
C ASN A 984 32.77 -20.84 20.69
N GLY A 985 31.97 -21.73 20.12
CA GLY A 985 30.57 -21.45 19.77
C GLY A 985 29.66 -21.49 21.00
N VAL A 986 29.45 -20.32 21.61
CA VAL A 986 28.65 -20.02 22.83
C VAL A 986 27.71 -21.14 23.28
N CYS A 987 26.61 -21.35 22.56
CA CYS A 987 25.58 -22.32 22.94
C CYS A 987 26.11 -23.77 22.93
N THR A 988 26.81 -24.18 21.86
CA THR A 988 27.30 -25.57 21.71
C THR A 988 28.31 -25.94 22.80
N THR A 989 29.21 -25.04 23.18
CA THR A 989 30.24 -25.33 24.19
C THR A 989 29.72 -25.24 25.62
N TRP A 990 28.70 -24.41 25.88
CA TRP A 990 27.95 -24.47 27.15
C TRP A 990 27.21 -25.81 27.29
N LEU A 991 26.44 -26.23 26.28
CA LEU A 991 25.71 -27.50 26.32
C LEU A 991 26.63 -28.74 26.40
N ASN A 992 27.87 -28.64 25.88
CA ASN A 992 28.89 -29.68 26.04
C ASN A 992 29.55 -29.74 27.44
N SER A 993 29.36 -28.72 28.29
CA SER A 993 30.06 -28.58 29.57
C SER A 993 29.14 -28.40 30.78
N CYS A 994 27.88 -28.03 30.58
CA CYS A 994 26.89 -27.86 31.65
C CYS A 994 26.66 -29.17 32.45
N PRO A 995 26.30 -29.07 33.74
CA PRO A 995 25.99 -30.23 34.57
C PRO A 995 24.63 -30.87 34.21
N VAL A 996 24.45 -32.12 34.63
CA VAL A 996 23.12 -32.74 34.74
C VAL A 996 22.32 -31.96 35.79
N GLY A 997 21.04 -31.70 35.51
CA GLY A 997 20.19 -30.82 36.32
C GLY A 997 20.25 -29.33 35.96
N GLU A 998 21.10 -28.91 35.01
CA GLU A 998 21.12 -27.52 34.52
C GLU A 998 19.75 -27.14 33.91
N LYS A 999 19.29 -25.92 34.24
CA LYS A 999 18.08 -25.32 33.69
C LYS A 999 18.37 -24.64 32.34
N ILE A 1000 17.78 -25.17 31.27
CA ILE A 1000 17.92 -24.67 29.90
C ILE A 1000 16.69 -23.80 29.58
N PRO A 1001 16.82 -22.48 29.42
CA PRO A 1001 15.73 -21.63 28.94
C PRO A 1001 15.55 -21.87 27.44
N CYS A 1002 14.35 -22.25 27.03
CA CYS A 1002 14.08 -22.67 25.66
C CYS A 1002 12.64 -22.45 25.21
N ILE A 1003 12.43 -22.52 23.90
CA ILE A 1003 11.14 -22.42 23.23
C ILE A 1003 11.10 -23.41 22.06
N VAL A 1004 9.98 -24.11 21.86
CA VAL A 1004 9.77 -24.91 20.64
C VAL A 1004 9.36 -24.00 19.49
N ARG A 1005 9.93 -24.23 18.31
CA ARG A 1005 9.51 -23.64 17.04
C ARG A 1005 8.92 -24.74 16.18
N ALA A 1006 7.67 -24.54 15.74
CA ALA A 1006 7.02 -25.45 14.81
C ALA A 1006 7.66 -25.36 13.41
N ALA A 1007 7.88 -26.51 12.77
CA ALA A 1007 8.43 -26.63 11.42
C ALA A 1007 7.45 -27.40 10.49
N PRO A 1008 6.24 -26.88 10.20
CA PRO A 1008 5.19 -27.60 9.48
C PRO A 1008 5.60 -28.03 8.06
N ASN A 1009 6.48 -27.28 7.40
CA ASN A 1009 7.04 -27.62 6.09
C ASN A 1009 8.14 -28.71 6.17
N PHE A 1010 8.45 -29.21 7.38
CA PHE A 1010 9.42 -30.28 7.65
C PHE A 1010 8.86 -31.39 8.57
N HIS A 1011 7.53 -31.48 8.71
CA HIS A 1011 6.87 -32.60 9.38
C HIS A 1011 6.80 -33.85 8.48
N MET A 1012 6.57 -35.01 9.08
CA MET A 1012 6.28 -36.25 8.35
C MET A 1012 4.96 -36.16 7.55
N PRO A 1013 4.77 -36.95 6.48
CA PRO A 1013 3.56 -36.88 5.66
C PRO A 1013 2.32 -37.38 6.40
N GLU A 1014 1.16 -36.75 6.18
CA GLU A 1014 -0.14 -37.30 6.63
C GLU A 1014 -0.48 -38.65 5.99
N ASP A 1015 0.16 -38.98 4.87
CA ASP A 1015 -0.06 -40.23 4.13
C ASP A 1015 1.09 -41.20 4.42
N ASP A 1016 0.96 -41.96 5.51
CA ASP A 1016 1.93 -42.97 5.94
C ASP A 1016 2.24 -44.05 4.88
N THR A 1017 1.43 -44.15 3.81
CA THR A 1017 1.68 -45.04 2.66
C THR A 1017 2.67 -44.46 1.62
N ARG A 1018 3.19 -43.25 1.83
CA ARG A 1018 4.18 -42.61 0.94
C ARG A 1018 5.61 -42.94 1.34
N PRO A 1019 6.50 -43.22 0.37
CA PRO A 1019 7.91 -43.35 0.66
C PRO A 1019 8.51 -41.99 1.05
N ILE A 1020 9.51 -42.05 1.93
CA ILE A 1020 10.22 -40.89 2.47
C ILE A 1020 11.70 -41.07 2.14
N ILE A 1021 12.29 -40.10 1.44
CA ILE A 1021 13.75 -40.01 1.26
C ILE A 1021 14.27 -38.90 2.15
N MET A 1022 15.26 -39.23 2.98
CA MET A 1022 15.88 -38.32 3.95
C MET A 1022 17.36 -38.11 3.55
N VAL A 1023 17.82 -36.86 3.47
CA VAL A 1023 19.18 -36.52 3.05
C VAL A 1023 19.79 -35.54 4.05
N GLY A 1024 20.79 -35.98 4.82
CA GLY A 1024 21.30 -35.16 5.93
C GLY A 1024 22.66 -35.59 6.45
N PRO A 1025 23.77 -35.06 5.92
CA PRO A 1025 25.11 -35.36 6.42
C PRO A 1025 25.45 -34.65 7.74
N GLY A 1026 26.29 -35.28 8.55
CA GLY A 1026 26.69 -34.76 9.87
C GLY A 1026 25.50 -34.53 10.80
N SER A 1027 25.41 -33.35 11.41
CA SER A 1027 24.26 -32.98 12.25
C SER A 1027 22.95 -32.81 11.46
N GLY A 1028 22.97 -32.83 10.12
CA GLY A 1028 21.75 -32.88 9.29
C GLY A 1028 20.92 -34.17 9.48
N ILE A 1029 21.44 -35.17 10.19
CA ILE A 1029 20.66 -36.35 10.59
C ILE A 1029 19.67 -36.07 11.74
N ALA A 1030 19.79 -34.92 12.43
CA ALA A 1030 19.05 -34.60 13.65
C ALA A 1030 17.52 -34.80 13.54
N PRO A 1031 16.78 -34.14 12.62
CA PRO A 1031 15.33 -34.32 12.56
C PRO A 1031 14.94 -35.72 12.10
N PHE A 1032 15.75 -36.37 11.27
CA PHE A 1032 15.48 -37.73 10.78
C PHE A 1032 15.50 -38.78 11.89
N ARG A 1033 16.23 -38.54 12.98
CA ARG A 1033 16.12 -39.37 14.18
C ARG A 1033 14.74 -39.31 14.84
N SER A 1034 14.08 -38.16 14.83
CA SER A 1034 12.68 -38.07 15.26
C SER A 1034 11.75 -38.86 14.31
N PHE A 1035 12.00 -38.80 12.99
CA PHE A 1035 11.17 -39.49 11.99
C PHE A 1035 11.24 -41.02 12.11
N TRP A 1036 12.43 -41.62 12.21
CA TRP A 1036 12.52 -43.08 12.30
C TRP A 1036 12.02 -43.60 13.65
N GLN A 1037 12.20 -42.85 14.74
CA GLN A 1037 11.59 -43.18 16.03
C GLN A 1037 10.06 -43.04 16.00
N GLN A 1038 9.54 -42.04 15.28
CA GLN A 1038 8.10 -41.89 15.08
C GLN A 1038 7.52 -43.06 14.29
N ARG A 1039 8.14 -43.43 13.16
CA ARG A 1039 7.71 -44.58 12.36
C ARG A 1039 7.87 -45.91 13.10
N LYS A 1040 8.86 -46.05 13.99
CA LYS A 1040 9.03 -47.21 14.88
C LYS A 1040 7.83 -47.35 15.81
N ILE A 1041 7.51 -46.32 16.60
CA ILE A 1041 6.41 -46.41 17.58
C ILE A 1041 5.03 -46.48 16.91
N ASP A 1042 4.84 -45.83 15.76
CA ASP A 1042 3.60 -45.94 15.00
C ASP A 1042 3.40 -47.33 14.38
N LYS A 1043 4.48 -48.01 13.94
CA LYS A 1043 4.43 -49.43 13.53
C LYS A 1043 4.07 -50.39 14.68
N GLU A 1044 4.28 -49.99 15.93
CA GLU A 1044 3.97 -50.81 17.11
C GLU A 1044 2.57 -50.50 17.69
N MET A 1045 2.11 -49.26 17.56
CA MET A 1045 0.88 -48.77 18.23
C MET A 1045 -0.32 -48.60 17.28
N LEU A 1046 -0.11 -48.48 15.96
CA LEU A 1046 -1.18 -48.23 15.00
C LEU A 1046 -1.39 -49.42 14.04
N PRO A 1047 -2.63 -49.64 13.56
CA PRO A 1047 -2.89 -50.61 12.50
C PRO A 1047 -2.20 -50.20 11.19
N GLU A 1048 -1.95 -51.19 10.33
CA GLU A 1048 -1.35 -50.98 9.01
C GLU A 1048 -2.11 -49.91 8.20
N PRO A 1049 -1.44 -48.85 7.71
CA PRO A 1049 -2.09 -47.73 7.04
C PRO A 1049 -2.63 -48.14 5.66
N ARG A 1050 -3.78 -47.54 5.31
CA ARG A 1050 -4.48 -47.77 4.04
C ARG A 1050 -5.03 -46.44 3.51
N ARG A 1051 -4.62 -46.03 2.31
CA ARG A 1051 -5.11 -44.79 1.67
C ARG A 1051 -5.32 -45.03 0.17
N GLY A 1052 -6.59 -45.12 -0.23
CA GLY A 1052 -6.97 -45.59 -1.57
C GLY A 1052 -6.56 -47.05 -1.77
N GLU A 1053 -5.92 -47.34 -2.90
CA GLU A 1053 -5.42 -48.68 -3.25
C GLU A 1053 -4.11 -49.06 -2.54
N LYS A 1054 -3.43 -48.10 -1.88
CA LYS A 1054 -2.20 -48.39 -1.13
C LYS A 1054 -2.50 -48.97 0.24
N ILE A 1055 -1.80 -50.06 0.55
CA ILE A 1055 -1.80 -50.76 1.84
C ILE A 1055 -0.34 -50.93 2.28
N GLY A 1056 -0.06 -50.68 3.56
CA GLY A 1056 1.27 -50.82 4.12
C GLY A 1056 2.03 -49.51 4.31
N TRP A 1057 3.01 -49.53 5.22
CA TRP A 1057 3.86 -48.39 5.54
C TRP A 1057 4.82 -48.06 4.40
N GLY A 1058 4.83 -46.80 3.95
CA GLY A 1058 5.72 -46.33 2.90
C GLY A 1058 7.20 -46.36 3.31
N ASN A 1059 8.07 -46.77 2.39
CA ASN A 1059 9.49 -47.02 2.63
C ASN A 1059 10.26 -45.76 3.04
N ILE A 1060 11.03 -45.82 4.14
CA ILE A 1060 11.93 -44.74 4.55
C ILE A 1060 13.36 -45.09 4.14
N THR A 1061 14.02 -44.21 3.37
CA THR A 1061 15.44 -44.38 2.96
C THR A 1061 16.27 -43.17 3.40
N LEU A 1062 17.41 -43.42 4.05
CA LEU A 1062 18.32 -42.38 4.52
C LEU A 1062 19.59 -42.31 3.66
N TYR A 1063 19.95 -41.11 3.21
CA TYR A 1063 21.24 -40.76 2.64
C TYR A 1063 22.04 -39.97 3.69
N PHE A 1064 22.91 -40.67 4.40
CA PHE A 1064 23.77 -40.10 5.44
C PHE A 1064 25.19 -39.87 4.91
N GLY A 1065 25.89 -38.88 5.46
CA GLY A 1065 27.27 -38.61 5.07
C GLY A 1065 28.11 -38.06 6.21
N CYS A 1066 29.36 -38.52 6.30
CA CYS A 1066 30.32 -38.13 7.33
C CYS A 1066 31.75 -38.09 6.75
N ARG A 1067 32.76 -37.95 7.60
CA ARG A 1067 34.17 -38.02 7.18
C ARG A 1067 34.61 -39.48 7.04
N ASN A 1068 34.43 -40.25 8.09
CA ASN A 1068 35.06 -41.55 8.29
C ASN A 1068 34.12 -42.51 9.02
N ARG A 1069 34.04 -43.77 8.56
CA ARG A 1069 33.08 -44.74 9.10
C ARG A 1069 33.29 -44.96 10.60
N ASN A 1070 34.53 -45.18 11.02
CA ASN A 1070 34.84 -45.54 12.40
C ASN A 1070 35.08 -44.33 13.32
N ILE A 1071 34.73 -43.11 12.89
CA ILE A 1071 35.01 -41.86 13.63
C ILE A 1071 33.75 -41.01 13.85
N ASP A 1072 33.06 -40.61 12.78
CA ASP A 1072 31.92 -39.69 12.84
C ASP A 1072 30.62 -40.23 12.19
N ASN A 1073 30.49 -41.56 12.09
CA ASN A 1073 29.25 -42.25 11.73
C ASN A 1073 28.27 -42.31 12.92
N ILE A 1074 27.74 -41.15 13.30
CA ILE A 1074 26.84 -41.02 14.46
C ILE A 1074 25.55 -41.85 14.26
N TYR A 1075 25.09 -42.48 15.35
CA TYR A 1075 23.91 -43.38 15.40
C TYR A 1075 24.00 -44.70 14.60
N GLU A 1076 25.18 -45.15 14.12
CA GLU A 1076 25.32 -46.39 13.33
C GLU A 1076 24.59 -47.63 13.94
N ALA A 1077 24.68 -47.83 15.25
CA ALA A 1077 24.01 -48.95 15.93
C ALA A 1077 22.48 -48.84 15.95
N GLU A 1078 21.92 -47.62 16.02
CA GLU A 1078 20.47 -47.36 15.97
C GLU A 1078 19.95 -47.54 14.54
N LEU A 1079 20.71 -47.07 13.54
CA LEU A 1079 20.41 -47.24 12.12
C LEU A 1079 20.43 -48.72 11.69
N GLU A 1080 21.44 -49.49 12.12
CA GLU A 1080 21.56 -50.92 11.85
C GLU A 1080 20.52 -51.78 12.58
N ALA A 1081 19.95 -51.31 13.69
CA ALA A 1081 18.81 -51.96 14.34
C ALA A 1081 17.52 -51.69 13.55
N TYR A 1082 17.20 -50.42 13.29
CA TYR A 1082 15.98 -50.03 12.60
C TYR A 1082 15.93 -50.44 11.11
N LYS A 1083 17.08 -50.73 10.49
CA LYS A 1083 17.13 -51.43 9.19
C LYS A 1083 16.71 -52.91 9.29
N LYS A 1084 17.14 -53.63 10.32
CA LYS A 1084 16.75 -55.04 10.55
C LYS A 1084 15.27 -55.19 10.95
N GLU A 1085 14.74 -54.18 11.64
CA GLU A 1085 13.31 -54.10 12.00
C GLU A 1085 12.41 -53.59 10.86
N ASN A 1086 12.96 -53.33 9.66
CA ASN A 1086 12.26 -52.75 8.51
C ASN A 1086 11.56 -51.41 8.82
N VAL A 1087 12.05 -50.63 9.78
CA VAL A 1087 11.63 -49.24 10.00
C VAL A 1087 12.29 -48.34 8.95
N LEU A 1088 13.57 -48.59 8.68
CA LEU A 1088 14.31 -48.06 7.54
C LEU A 1088 14.42 -49.16 6.46
N GLN A 1089 14.13 -48.81 5.21
CA GLN A 1089 14.28 -49.71 4.07
C GLN A 1089 15.75 -49.84 3.64
N ASP A 1090 16.49 -48.73 3.62
CA ASP A 1090 17.94 -48.74 3.42
C ASP A 1090 18.62 -47.47 4.00
N VAL A 1091 19.94 -47.56 4.20
CA VAL A 1091 20.81 -46.45 4.62
C VAL A 1091 22.02 -46.38 3.68
N CYS A 1092 22.04 -45.36 2.83
CA CYS A 1092 23.11 -45.07 1.88
C CYS A 1092 24.14 -44.14 2.52
N TYR A 1093 25.35 -44.64 2.76
CA TYR A 1093 26.45 -43.89 3.38
C TYR A 1093 27.37 -43.21 2.35
N ALA A 1094 27.73 -41.95 2.60
CA ALA A 1094 28.71 -41.17 1.84
C ALA A 1094 29.90 -40.75 2.72
N PHE A 1095 31.07 -41.36 2.51
CA PHE A 1095 32.28 -41.03 3.27
C PHE A 1095 33.18 -40.05 2.50
N SER A 1096 33.52 -38.93 3.14
CA SER A 1096 34.25 -37.83 2.50
C SER A 1096 35.77 -37.82 2.78
N ARG A 1097 36.26 -38.67 3.68
CA ARG A 1097 37.68 -38.77 4.08
C ARG A 1097 38.15 -40.21 4.38
N GLU A 1098 37.42 -41.24 3.95
CA GLU A 1098 37.77 -42.64 4.26
C GLU A 1098 39.04 -43.09 3.50
N PRO A 1099 40.11 -43.56 4.17
CA PRO A 1099 41.37 -43.89 3.54
C PRO A 1099 41.23 -44.90 2.41
N GLY A 1100 41.95 -44.68 1.30
CA GLY A 1100 41.90 -45.53 0.12
C GLY A 1100 40.62 -45.40 -0.73
N THR A 1101 39.67 -44.54 -0.37
CA THR A 1101 38.43 -44.32 -1.13
C THR A 1101 38.41 -42.96 -1.83
N LYS A 1102 37.57 -42.82 -2.87
CA LYS A 1102 37.29 -41.51 -3.48
C LYS A 1102 36.34 -40.71 -2.58
N LYS A 1103 36.71 -39.47 -2.29
CA LYS A 1103 35.88 -38.47 -1.58
C LYS A 1103 34.44 -38.46 -2.10
N THR A 1104 33.51 -38.93 -1.29
CA THR A 1104 32.10 -39.12 -1.65
C THR A 1104 31.19 -38.23 -0.79
N TYR A 1105 30.15 -37.69 -1.41
CA TYR A 1105 29.13 -36.85 -0.77
C TYR A 1105 27.73 -37.42 -1.07
N VAL A 1106 26.69 -36.98 -0.33
CA VAL A 1106 25.32 -37.51 -0.43
C VAL A 1106 24.74 -37.37 -1.84
N GLN A 1107 25.05 -36.28 -2.56
CA GLN A 1107 24.65 -36.10 -3.96
C GLN A 1107 25.24 -37.17 -4.91
N HIS A 1108 26.45 -37.67 -4.66
CA HIS A 1108 27.02 -38.76 -5.47
C HIS A 1108 26.26 -40.07 -5.24
N MET A 1109 25.75 -40.29 -4.02
CA MET A 1109 24.93 -41.46 -3.70
C MET A 1109 23.52 -41.34 -4.26
N LEU A 1110 22.89 -40.16 -4.21
CA LEU A 1110 21.62 -39.89 -4.88
C LEU A 1110 21.72 -40.14 -6.39
N ALA A 1111 22.77 -39.64 -7.06
CA ALA A 1111 23.01 -39.87 -8.49
C ALA A 1111 23.26 -41.36 -8.81
N LYS A 1112 24.00 -42.09 -7.96
CA LYS A 1112 24.19 -43.55 -8.09
C LYS A 1112 22.87 -44.34 -7.96
N ASN A 1113 21.91 -43.81 -7.22
CA ASN A 1113 20.59 -44.40 -6.98
C ASN A 1113 19.48 -43.68 -7.78
N SER A 1114 19.84 -42.96 -8.85
CA SER A 1114 18.98 -42.10 -9.69
C SER A 1114 17.57 -42.65 -9.90
N LYS A 1115 17.45 -43.85 -10.47
CA LYS A 1115 16.18 -44.50 -10.81
C LYS A 1115 15.27 -44.71 -9.60
N MET A 1116 15.83 -45.13 -8.46
CA MET A 1116 15.07 -45.36 -7.23
C MET A 1116 14.54 -44.04 -6.66
N VAL A 1117 15.35 -42.99 -6.71
CA VAL A 1117 14.96 -41.63 -6.29
C VAL A 1117 13.86 -41.07 -7.21
N SER A 1118 14.01 -41.26 -8.53
CA SER A 1118 13.02 -40.85 -9.53
C SER A 1118 11.68 -41.59 -9.35
N ASP A 1119 11.70 -42.92 -9.22
CA ASP A 1119 10.48 -43.72 -9.07
C ASP A 1119 9.70 -43.39 -7.79
N ALA A 1120 10.41 -43.23 -6.65
CA ALA A 1120 9.80 -42.83 -5.38
C ALA A 1120 9.15 -41.43 -5.45
N ILE A 1121 9.81 -40.44 -6.06
CA ILE A 1121 9.30 -39.07 -6.15
C ILE A 1121 8.21 -38.94 -7.22
N VAL A 1122 8.42 -39.49 -8.41
CA VAL A 1122 7.58 -39.24 -9.60
C VAL A 1122 6.41 -40.21 -9.69
N ARG A 1123 6.62 -41.51 -9.43
CA ARG A 1123 5.57 -42.55 -9.57
C ARG A 1123 4.81 -42.79 -8.28
N GLU A 1124 5.52 -42.99 -7.17
CA GLU A 1124 4.89 -43.35 -5.89
C GLU A 1124 4.30 -42.15 -5.13
N GLY A 1125 4.70 -40.93 -5.52
CA GLY A 1125 4.28 -39.68 -4.90
C GLY A 1125 4.95 -39.40 -3.55
N GLY A 1126 6.17 -39.90 -3.34
CA GLY A 1126 6.93 -39.77 -2.10
C GLY A 1126 7.30 -38.34 -1.70
N HIS A 1127 7.85 -38.22 -0.49
CA HIS A 1127 8.35 -36.97 0.07
C HIS A 1127 9.88 -37.01 0.16
N PHE A 1128 10.53 -35.88 -0.12
CA PHE A 1128 11.99 -35.75 -0.17
C PHE A 1128 12.44 -34.66 0.79
N TYR A 1129 13.26 -35.01 1.79
CA TYR A 1129 13.69 -34.12 2.85
C TYR A 1129 15.20 -33.91 2.81
N VAL A 1130 15.63 -32.65 2.91
CA VAL A 1130 17.04 -32.25 2.93
C VAL A 1130 17.30 -31.44 4.20
N CYS A 1131 18.30 -31.82 5.00
CA CYS A 1131 18.64 -31.12 6.24
C CYS A 1131 20.15 -30.88 6.34
N GLY A 1132 20.55 -29.67 6.75
CA GLY A 1132 21.94 -29.32 7.06
C GLY A 1132 22.45 -28.05 6.36
N ASP A 1133 23.61 -28.16 5.73
CA ASP A 1133 24.34 -27.01 5.17
C ASP A 1133 23.72 -26.46 3.88
N VAL A 1134 23.72 -25.13 3.72
CA VAL A 1134 23.12 -24.45 2.55
C VAL A 1134 23.77 -24.84 1.22
N GLN A 1135 25.09 -25.07 1.16
CA GLN A 1135 25.74 -25.52 -0.08
C GLN A 1135 25.36 -26.96 -0.39
N MET A 1136 25.30 -27.82 0.63
CA MET A 1136 24.89 -29.22 0.48
C MET A 1136 23.47 -29.34 -0.05
N ALA A 1137 22.54 -28.50 0.44
CA ALA A 1137 21.17 -28.47 -0.06
C ALA A 1137 21.08 -27.98 -1.52
N SER A 1138 21.90 -26.98 -1.90
CA SER A 1138 22.01 -26.54 -3.29
C SER A 1138 22.51 -27.68 -4.21
N ASP A 1139 23.60 -28.35 -3.83
CA ASP A 1139 24.16 -29.50 -4.56
C ASP A 1139 23.13 -30.63 -4.72
N VAL A 1140 22.36 -30.92 -3.68
CA VAL A 1140 21.28 -31.93 -3.70
C VAL A 1140 20.12 -31.50 -4.60
N SER A 1141 19.64 -30.25 -4.52
CA SER A 1141 18.59 -29.74 -5.41
C SER A 1141 19.00 -29.81 -6.88
N ASN A 1142 20.23 -29.41 -7.21
CA ASN A 1142 20.81 -29.51 -8.55
C ASN A 1142 20.90 -30.97 -9.05
N THR A 1143 21.20 -31.90 -8.14
CA THR A 1143 21.29 -33.34 -8.44
C THR A 1143 19.91 -33.95 -8.69
N ILE A 1144 18.87 -33.51 -7.97
CA ILE A 1144 17.49 -33.94 -8.23
C ILE A 1144 16.98 -33.41 -9.58
N GLU A 1145 17.31 -32.17 -9.96
CA GLU A 1145 17.02 -31.68 -11.31
C GLU A 1145 17.72 -32.50 -12.40
N LEU A 1146 18.95 -32.99 -12.16
CA LEU A 1146 19.66 -33.89 -13.08
C LEU A 1146 18.99 -35.28 -13.17
N ILE A 1147 18.66 -35.90 -12.03
CA ILE A 1147 17.96 -37.20 -11.98
C ILE A 1147 16.62 -37.16 -12.73
N LEU A 1148 15.84 -36.07 -12.57
CA LEU A 1148 14.56 -35.88 -13.28
C LEU A 1148 14.74 -35.71 -14.80
N ARG A 1149 15.85 -35.16 -15.26
CA ARG A 1149 16.17 -35.07 -16.70
C ARG A 1149 16.56 -36.42 -17.28
N GLU A 1150 17.34 -37.21 -16.56
CA GLU A 1150 17.87 -38.50 -17.03
C GLU A 1150 16.81 -39.61 -16.94
N GLU A 1151 16.25 -39.85 -15.76
CA GLU A 1151 15.36 -40.99 -15.46
C GLU A 1151 13.88 -40.73 -15.80
N ALA A 1152 13.44 -39.46 -15.74
CA ALA A 1152 12.06 -39.06 -16.08
C ALA A 1152 11.97 -38.26 -17.39
N HIS A 1153 13.07 -38.20 -18.16
CA HIS A 1153 13.17 -37.60 -19.49
C HIS A 1153 12.65 -36.15 -19.59
N MET A 1154 12.73 -35.38 -18.49
CA MET A 1154 12.30 -33.99 -18.48
C MET A 1154 13.34 -33.08 -19.16
N THR A 1155 12.88 -31.99 -19.79
CA THR A 1155 13.79 -30.88 -20.14
C THR A 1155 14.31 -30.21 -18.87
N ALA A 1156 15.40 -29.43 -18.95
CA ALA A 1156 15.94 -28.71 -17.79
C ALA A 1156 14.91 -27.77 -17.15
N GLU A 1157 14.12 -27.06 -17.97
CA GLU A 1157 13.03 -26.21 -17.49
C GLU A 1157 11.89 -27.04 -16.86
N CYS A 1158 11.50 -28.17 -17.46
CA CYS A 1158 10.48 -29.04 -16.89
C CYS A 1158 10.92 -29.63 -15.54
N ALA A 1159 12.17 -30.07 -15.41
CA ALA A 1159 12.73 -30.60 -14.16
C ALA A 1159 12.72 -29.54 -13.04
N LYS A 1160 13.24 -28.33 -13.31
CA LYS A 1160 13.23 -27.21 -12.36
C LYS A 1160 11.81 -26.82 -11.93
N ASN A 1161 10.88 -26.71 -12.89
CA ASN A 1161 9.45 -26.48 -12.58
C ASN A 1161 8.80 -27.65 -11.83
N TYR A 1162 9.27 -28.89 -12.00
CA TYR A 1162 8.77 -30.04 -11.25
C TYR A 1162 9.24 -30.01 -9.79
N VAL A 1163 10.51 -29.68 -9.52
CA VAL A 1163 11.00 -29.50 -8.13
C VAL A 1163 10.27 -28.34 -7.43
N LEU A 1164 10.00 -27.24 -8.14
CA LEU A 1164 9.13 -26.17 -7.60
C LEU A 1164 7.71 -26.67 -7.29
N LYS A 1165 7.10 -27.50 -8.14
CA LYS A 1165 5.80 -28.14 -7.85
C LYS A 1165 5.84 -29.10 -6.66
N LEU A 1166 6.97 -29.75 -6.38
CA LEU A 1166 7.13 -30.57 -5.18
C LEU A 1166 7.22 -29.71 -3.91
N ARG A 1167 7.90 -28.55 -3.96
CA ARG A 1167 7.90 -27.57 -2.86
C ARG A 1167 6.48 -27.04 -2.62
N ASP A 1168 5.79 -26.57 -3.66
CA ASP A 1168 4.40 -26.05 -3.59
C ASP A 1168 3.39 -27.10 -3.08
N ALA A 1169 3.63 -28.39 -3.33
CA ALA A 1169 2.80 -29.50 -2.86
C ALA A 1169 3.18 -30.02 -1.46
N ASN A 1170 4.09 -29.36 -0.73
CA ASN A 1170 4.70 -29.82 0.52
C ASN A 1170 5.22 -31.28 0.44
N ARG A 1171 6.03 -31.55 -0.59
CA ARG A 1171 6.66 -32.85 -0.89
C ARG A 1171 8.18 -32.78 -1.10
N PHE A 1172 8.75 -31.58 -1.15
CA PHE A 1172 10.19 -31.34 -1.13
C PHE A 1172 10.48 -30.35 0.01
N HIS A 1173 11.21 -30.82 1.02
CA HIS A 1173 11.33 -30.19 2.33
C HIS A 1173 12.79 -29.85 2.64
N GLU A 1174 13.06 -28.66 3.16
CA GLU A 1174 14.43 -28.14 3.36
C GLU A 1174 14.59 -27.51 4.76
N ASP A 1175 15.46 -28.08 5.59
CA ASP A 1175 15.82 -27.58 6.93
C ASP A 1175 17.30 -27.11 6.93
N ILE A 1176 17.51 -25.80 6.81
CA ILE A 1176 18.81 -25.22 6.43
C ILE A 1176 19.47 -24.48 7.59
N PHE A 1177 20.60 -25.02 8.06
CA PHE A 1177 21.39 -24.49 9.19
C PHE A 1177 22.31 -23.31 8.80
N GLY A 1178 22.27 -22.87 7.54
CA GLY A 1178 23.18 -21.88 6.96
C GLY A 1178 24.57 -22.47 6.63
N VAL A 1179 25.61 -21.62 6.68
CA VAL A 1179 27.00 -22.01 6.34
C VAL A 1179 27.70 -22.59 7.56
N THR A 1180 27.91 -23.92 7.55
CA THR A 1180 28.42 -24.73 8.67
C THR A 1180 29.62 -25.61 8.31
N VAL A 1181 29.75 -26.04 7.05
CA VAL A 1181 30.71 -27.10 6.65
C VAL A 1181 32.09 -26.58 6.26
N HIS A 1182 32.21 -25.37 5.68
CA HIS A 1182 33.47 -24.81 5.17
C HIS A 1182 33.74 -23.37 5.63
N ARG A 1183 34.11 -23.20 6.91
CA ARG A 1183 34.63 -21.92 7.47
C ARG A 1183 36.15 -21.86 7.67
N SER A 1184 36.86 -22.97 7.46
CA SER A 1184 38.30 -23.11 7.76
C SER A 1184 39.22 -22.98 6.53
N THR A 1185 38.66 -22.63 5.36
CA THR A 1185 39.41 -22.25 4.16
C THR A 1185 39.07 -20.79 3.84
N PRO A 1186 40.05 -19.93 3.51
CA PRO A 1186 39.77 -18.53 3.22
C PRO A 1186 38.84 -18.41 2.01
N THR A 1187 37.78 -17.61 2.15
CA THR A 1187 36.78 -17.34 1.12
C THR A 1187 37.35 -16.49 -0.01
N SER A 1188 38.09 -17.15 -0.91
CA SER A 1188 38.93 -16.54 -1.96
C SER A 1188 38.36 -16.69 -3.38
N HIS A 1189 37.25 -17.42 -3.54
CA HIS A 1189 36.68 -17.79 -4.84
C HIS A 1189 35.18 -17.47 -5.00
N VAL A 1190 34.73 -16.35 -4.44
CA VAL A 1190 33.57 -15.62 -4.95
C VAL A 1190 34.05 -14.25 -5.41
N PRO A 1191 34.45 -14.08 -6.68
CA PRO A 1191 34.89 -12.78 -7.19
C PRO A 1191 33.70 -11.80 -7.22
N ASP A 1192 33.90 -10.60 -6.68
CA ASP A 1192 32.88 -9.57 -6.66
C ASP A 1192 32.60 -9.04 -8.08
N LYS A 1193 31.51 -9.54 -8.67
CA LYS A 1193 31.05 -9.13 -10.00
C LYS A 1193 30.56 -7.68 -10.07
N SER A 1194 30.35 -6.99 -8.93
CA SER A 1194 29.89 -5.60 -8.91
C SER A 1194 31.02 -4.57 -9.08
N ALA A 1195 32.28 -4.96 -8.86
CA ALA A 1195 33.42 -4.05 -8.91
C ALA A 1195 34.08 -3.89 -10.31
N ILE A 1196 33.84 -4.81 -11.25
CA ILE A 1196 34.59 -4.89 -12.52
C ILE A 1196 33.81 -4.27 -13.69
N GLN A 1197 33.49 -2.98 -13.59
CA GLN A 1197 33.06 -2.18 -14.76
C GLN A 1197 33.52 -0.71 -14.79
N SER A 1198 34.63 -0.41 -14.10
CA SER A 1198 35.42 0.81 -14.37
C SER A 1198 36.93 0.47 -14.37
N ASN A 1199 37.76 1.38 -14.87
CA ASN A 1199 39.23 1.28 -14.90
C ASN A 1199 39.83 0.08 -15.67
N ARG A 1200 39.54 -0.02 -16.98
CA ARG A 1200 40.51 -0.61 -17.93
C ARG A 1200 41.62 0.39 -18.20
N ASN A 1201 42.73 0.30 -17.46
CA ASN A 1201 44.09 0.71 -17.87
C ASN A 1201 45.07 0.49 -16.71
N TYR A 1202 45.86 -0.59 -16.75
CA TYR A 1202 47.28 -0.64 -16.39
C TYR A 1202 47.82 -2.07 -16.67
N SER A 1203 49.11 -2.18 -17.00
CA SER A 1203 49.73 -3.42 -17.48
C SER A 1203 50.16 -4.36 -16.33
N ILE A 1204 50.10 -5.66 -16.59
CA ILE A 1204 50.59 -6.72 -15.68
C ILE A 1204 52.05 -7.05 -16.03
N PRO A 1205 52.99 -7.02 -15.07
CA PRO A 1205 54.27 -7.73 -15.17
C PRO A 1205 54.13 -9.18 -14.71
N GLU A 1206 54.80 -10.10 -15.40
CA GLU A 1206 54.88 -11.51 -15.01
C GLU A 1206 55.80 -11.71 -13.80
N VAL A 1207 55.43 -12.61 -12.88
CA VAL A 1207 56.33 -13.24 -11.90
C VAL A 1207 55.93 -14.72 -11.77
N GLU A 1208 56.92 -15.60 -11.67
CA GLU A 1208 56.82 -17.03 -11.91
C GLU A 1208 56.26 -17.85 -10.73
N GLU A 1209 55.94 -19.11 -11.01
CA GLU A 1209 55.63 -20.16 -10.02
C GLU A 1209 56.81 -20.40 -9.07
N ASN A 1210 56.54 -20.81 -7.82
CA ASN A 1210 57.28 -21.87 -7.11
C ASN A 1210 56.62 -22.23 -5.75
N LEU A 1211 56.51 -23.54 -5.49
CA LEU A 1211 56.10 -24.23 -4.24
C LEU A 1211 54.63 -24.07 -3.78
#